data_AF-A0A2D9CG97-F1
#
_entry.id   AF-A0A2D9CG97-F1
#
_cell.length_a   1.000
_cell.length_b   1.000
_cell.length_c   1.000
_cell.angle_alpha   90.00
_cell.angle_beta   90.00
_cell.angle_gamma   90.00
#
_symmetry.space_group_name_H-M   'P 1'
#
loop_
_entity.id
_entity.type
_entity.pdbx_description
1 polymer ?
#
loop_
_entity_poly.entity_id
_entity_poly.type
_entity_poly.pdbx_seq_one_letter_code
_entity_poly.pdbx_strand_id
1 'polypeptide(L)'
;MSKCVKMGYLLGAATIASLTMSAGAAPGKFEDAVKGYQKVQVAPGQGEFYTLYTREKDAQVLAELPRNFEGKRFYLVATVAAGHPQAGVYSIWHNAVGVPTKTVYWSRRNDQLMLIEPNIAVRSSGDQESKAGVARVNTDRVVLTVPIVAMGPGGGPVIDLDRALLGGSSQFIGNFLRGANTSLAKITKAKAFPNNVELGFELPRGGGQFAQVRFSLGMPEKSRGFKPREADRRVGIYFESFDDRAINDGGSQVVRYANRWHIEKADPKLKMSPPREPIVYYIEHTTPLRYRRWVRDGILAWNKAFEQVGILNAIEVRQQDARSGAFMDIDPEDMRYSFVRWTNAGMGFAIGPVHAHPDTGEIYEADIVMDEGFIGSYANQYMQTELASHAMSVLSPDLAGWLAEYPEWDPRVILAEPGQRERAAMLTKAMIEQPENLDELLTDAPETLSPMVWEPHRTIHHEHDAGHAMCMMLPGLSSNVAAARLAFDMNLGAMLSDKGDDQTLLDGLPEDFVGPMLRDVVMHEVGHTMGLTHNWKGSALHSIAEMNSDGFDEPIQSTVMDYALTNIIVEDESRGMVQGNYVPNDIGPYDMWAIEWNYTFGDPKEVAKKAAMPEHAYMAEDGAFSPDPQAKTWDLGRDSIDFAEERIRFVDKARAELLTEVVEDGETWQKARQVHQQLLGMQSGAISMAMHWVGGSHIQRSMKGDPDAPAPIRPVDADQQRRALSFIVDHAFDSDAFGLDTETLSYLQSDNWYDEGYSTAHAWPVAQSVLGIQSSAMTGLMNPQRLTWIMDNELRTPADQDALTVPEIFEALRESIWDLPDIDGSYTNRQPLVGQLERNLQMEHLSRMIDLATGMRWPGASGRTIQSLARQELQTIRAKTTLYAKAKGIDAYSAAHLRDANERIERALEASYMRRD
;
A
#
# COMPACT_ATOMS: atom_id res chain seq x y z
N MET A 1 -85.51 -9.61 -10.14
CA MET A 1 -85.88 -9.30 -11.54
C MET A 1 -85.21 -8.00 -11.93
N SER A 2 -84.46 -8.00 -13.06
CA SER A 2 -83.84 -6.87 -13.79
C SER A 2 -82.76 -6.07 -13.05
N LYS A 3 -81.61 -5.66 -13.63
CA LYS A 3 -80.99 -5.78 -14.96
C LYS A 3 -79.54 -5.24 -14.86
N CYS A 4 -78.59 -5.83 -15.62
CA CYS A 4 -77.50 -5.19 -16.41
C CYS A 4 -76.45 -4.27 -15.70
N VAL A 5 -75.13 -4.21 -15.99
CA VAL A 5 -74.23 -4.61 -17.09
C VAL A 5 -72.82 -4.84 -16.50
N LYS A 6 -72.10 -5.89 -16.94
CA LYS A 6 -70.64 -6.01 -16.81
C LYS A 6 -70.03 -5.87 -18.21
N MET A 7 -69.19 -4.86 -18.39
CA MET A 7 -68.36 -4.64 -19.58
C MET A 7 -66.97 -5.20 -19.26
N GLY A 8 -66.43 -6.03 -20.17
CA GLY A 8 -65.20 -6.79 -19.94
C GLY A 8 -63.91 -6.07 -20.31
N TYR A 9 -62.80 -6.77 -20.13
CA TYR A 9 -61.59 -6.65 -20.94
C TYR A 9 -60.91 -8.02 -21.04
N LEU A 10 -60.61 -8.43 -22.28
CA LEU A 10 -59.78 -9.58 -22.61
C LEU A 10 -58.34 -9.32 -22.16
N LEU A 11 -57.73 -10.26 -21.42
CA LEU A 11 -56.28 -10.42 -21.38
C LEU A 11 -55.90 -11.62 -22.24
N GLY A 12 -55.16 -11.36 -23.31
CA GLY A 12 -54.41 -12.37 -24.06
C GLY A 12 -53.22 -12.83 -23.23
N ALA A 13 -53.13 -14.13 -23.00
CA ALA A 13 -51.98 -14.77 -22.38
C ALA A 13 -50.85 -14.88 -23.42
N ALA A 14 -49.77 -14.14 -23.22
CA ALA A 14 -48.47 -14.44 -23.82
C ALA A 14 -47.67 -15.24 -22.79
N THR A 15 -47.61 -16.55 -22.99
CA THR A 15 -46.81 -17.48 -22.18
C THR A 15 -45.33 -17.26 -22.49
N ILE A 16 -44.61 -16.58 -21.60
CA ILE A 16 -43.15 -16.60 -21.57
C ILE A 16 -42.77 -17.99 -21.02
N ALA A 17 -42.27 -18.85 -21.90
CA ALA A 17 -41.72 -20.14 -21.51
C ALA A 17 -40.37 -19.91 -20.82
N SER A 18 -40.39 -19.70 -19.51
CA SER A 18 -39.22 -19.84 -18.66
C SER A 18 -38.86 -21.33 -18.63
N LEU A 19 -37.91 -21.75 -19.47
CA LEU A 19 -37.28 -23.07 -19.38
C LEU A 19 -36.41 -23.12 -18.12
N THR A 20 -37.05 -23.28 -16.95
CA THR A 20 -36.36 -23.80 -15.77
C THR A 20 -36.08 -25.29 -16.04
N MET A 21 -34.93 -25.59 -16.64
CA MET A 21 -34.44 -26.97 -16.64
C MET A 21 -34.19 -27.39 -15.19
N SER A 22 -34.94 -28.40 -14.74
CA SER A 22 -34.65 -29.09 -13.48
C SER A 22 -33.32 -29.84 -13.62
N ALA A 23 -32.55 -29.92 -12.53
CA ALA A 23 -31.39 -30.80 -12.46
C ALA A 23 -31.82 -32.24 -12.82
N GLY A 24 -31.32 -32.77 -13.94
CA GLY A 24 -31.60 -34.14 -14.42
C GLY A 24 -32.27 -34.30 -15.78
N ALA A 25 -32.55 -33.22 -16.53
CA ALA A 25 -32.98 -33.34 -17.93
C ALA A 25 -31.78 -33.57 -18.86
N ALA A 26 -31.89 -34.53 -19.78
CA ALA A 26 -30.84 -34.84 -20.76
C ALA A 26 -30.53 -33.62 -21.66
N PRO A 27 -29.28 -33.46 -22.13
CA PRO A 27 -28.89 -32.34 -23.00
C PRO A 27 -29.78 -32.28 -24.25
N GLY A 28 -30.22 -31.07 -24.60
CA GLY A 28 -31.02 -30.83 -25.79
C GLY A 28 -30.21 -30.91 -27.09
N LYS A 29 -30.88 -30.71 -28.23
CA LYS A 29 -30.19 -30.53 -29.51
C LYS A 29 -29.47 -29.18 -29.53
N PHE A 30 -28.29 -29.16 -30.15
CA PHE A 30 -27.47 -27.95 -30.25
C PHE A 30 -28.22 -26.80 -30.92
N GLU A 31 -28.88 -27.07 -32.05
CA GLU A 31 -29.58 -26.04 -32.85
C GLU A 31 -30.72 -25.40 -32.06
N ASP A 32 -31.36 -26.16 -31.17
CA ASP A 32 -32.41 -25.65 -30.29
C ASP A 32 -31.82 -24.82 -29.14
N ALA A 33 -30.68 -25.25 -28.58
CA ALA A 33 -30.02 -24.56 -27.46
C ALA A 33 -29.44 -23.19 -27.87
N VAL A 34 -28.83 -23.08 -29.06
CA VAL A 34 -28.26 -21.82 -29.56
C VAL A 34 -29.24 -20.99 -30.39
N LYS A 35 -30.51 -21.39 -30.45
CA LYS A 35 -31.54 -20.67 -31.23
C LYS A 35 -31.70 -19.23 -30.71
N GLY A 36 -31.46 -18.26 -31.60
CA GLY A 36 -31.56 -16.83 -31.28
C GLY A 36 -30.33 -16.26 -30.58
N TYR A 37 -29.25 -17.04 -30.44
CA TYR A 37 -27.92 -16.55 -30.06
C TYR A 37 -27.10 -16.23 -31.31
N GLN A 38 -26.13 -15.33 -31.16
CA GLN A 38 -25.14 -14.99 -32.16
C GLN A 38 -23.78 -15.54 -31.72
N LYS A 39 -23.08 -16.24 -32.63
CA LYS A 39 -21.72 -16.70 -32.35
C LYS A 39 -20.78 -15.48 -32.30
N VAL A 40 -20.02 -15.34 -31.21
CA VAL A 40 -18.96 -14.34 -31.07
C VAL A 40 -17.88 -14.64 -32.11
N GLN A 41 -17.47 -13.61 -32.86
CA GLN A 41 -16.48 -13.76 -33.91
C GLN A 41 -15.07 -13.73 -33.32
N VAL A 42 -14.20 -14.60 -33.83
CA VAL A 42 -12.77 -14.64 -33.54
C VAL A 42 -11.97 -14.30 -34.79
N ALA A 43 -10.75 -13.80 -34.64
CA ALA A 43 -9.91 -13.43 -35.77
C ALA A 43 -9.66 -14.65 -36.69
N PRO A 44 -9.69 -14.48 -38.03
CA PRO A 44 -9.52 -15.59 -38.96
C PRO A 44 -8.23 -16.39 -38.71
N GLY A 45 -8.36 -17.72 -38.59
CA GLY A 45 -7.22 -18.62 -38.40
C GLY A 45 -6.73 -18.76 -36.95
N GLN A 46 -7.35 -18.07 -35.99
CA GLN A 46 -7.08 -18.26 -34.57
C GLN A 46 -7.98 -19.34 -33.96
N GLY A 47 -7.45 -20.08 -32.98
CA GLY A 47 -8.25 -20.94 -32.11
C GLY A 47 -9.08 -20.12 -31.12
N GLU A 48 -10.07 -20.75 -30.49
CA GLU A 48 -10.89 -20.15 -29.43
C GLU A 48 -10.78 -20.99 -28.15
N PHE A 49 -10.53 -20.35 -27.00
CA PHE A 49 -10.46 -21.03 -25.71
C PHE A 49 -11.80 -21.69 -25.39
N TYR A 50 -12.89 -20.89 -25.43
CA TYR A 50 -14.28 -21.35 -25.54
C TYR A 50 -14.95 -20.72 -26.76
N THR A 51 -15.84 -21.46 -27.41
CA THR A 51 -16.73 -20.90 -28.43
C THR A 51 -17.91 -20.22 -27.74
N LEU A 52 -18.02 -18.89 -27.86
CA LEU A 52 -19.07 -18.12 -27.20
C LEU A 52 -20.26 -17.85 -28.13
N TYR A 53 -21.47 -17.91 -27.56
CA TYR A 53 -22.71 -17.53 -28.22
C TYR A 53 -23.47 -16.55 -27.31
N THR A 54 -23.80 -15.36 -27.80
CA THR A 54 -24.44 -14.30 -27.00
C THR A 54 -25.86 -14.01 -27.46
N ARG A 55 -26.70 -13.56 -26.53
CA ARG A 55 -28.03 -13.03 -26.83
C ARG A 55 -28.28 -11.77 -26.03
N GLU A 56 -28.16 -10.63 -26.72
CA GLU A 56 -28.12 -9.32 -26.07
C GLU A 56 -29.41 -8.93 -25.33
N LYS A 57 -30.58 -9.32 -25.87
CA LYS A 57 -31.89 -8.91 -25.32
C LYS A 57 -32.15 -9.32 -23.87
N ASP A 58 -31.45 -10.34 -23.38
CA ASP A 58 -31.56 -10.91 -22.04
C ASP A 58 -30.18 -11.23 -21.43
N ALA A 59 -29.12 -10.64 -21.99
CA ALA A 59 -27.74 -10.76 -21.55
C ALA A 59 -27.22 -12.20 -21.35
N GLN A 60 -27.76 -13.16 -22.10
CA GLN A 60 -27.34 -14.56 -21.98
C GLN A 60 -26.08 -14.85 -22.80
N VAL A 61 -25.19 -15.65 -22.22
CA VAL A 61 -23.94 -16.11 -22.81
C VAL A 61 -23.83 -17.62 -22.64
N LEU A 62 -23.89 -18.34 -23.76
CA LEU A 62 -23.54 -19.76 -23.79
C LEU A 62 -22.07 -19.92 -24.16
N ALA A 63 -21.42 -20.90 -23.56
CA ALA A 63 -20.06 -21.30 -23.91
C ALA A 63 -20.02 -22.80 -24.27
N GLU A 64 -19.48 -23.10 -25.44
CA GLU A 64 -19.07 -24.46 -25.81
C GLU A 64 -17.60 -24.63 -25.43
N LEU A 65 -17.35 -25.57 -24.52
CA LEU A 65 -16.00 -25.92 -24.08
C LEU A 65 -15.30 -26.79 -25.15
N PRO A 66 -13.97 -26.82 -25.21
CA PRO A 66 -13.25 -27.70 -26.14
C PRO A 66 -13.49 -29.16 -25.79
N ARG A 67 -13.44 -30.07 -26.78
CA ARG A 67 -13.68 -31.51 -26.58
C ARG A 67 -12.80 -32.15 -25.49
N ASN A 68 -11.62 -31.61 -25.25
CA ASN A 68 -10.66 -32.07 -24.23
C ASN A 68 -10.64 -31.19 -22.97
N PHE A 69 -11.77 -30.56 -22.61
CA PHE A 69 -11.86 -29.67 -21.45
C PHE A 69 -11.59 -30.37 -20.10
N GLU A 70 -11.90 -31.66 -19.99
CA GLU A 70 -11.95 -32.34 -18.69
C GLU A 70 -10.57 -32.39 -18.01
N GLY A 71 -10.50 -31.87 -16.79
CA GLY A 71 -9.26 -31.81 -16.01
C GLY A 71 -8.27 -30.72 -16.44
N LYS A 72 -8.56 -29.93 -17.48
CA LYS A 72 -7.69 -28.81 -17.88
C LYS A 72 -7.86 -27.64 -16.91
N ARG A 73 -6.77 -27.27 -16.24
CA ARG A 73 -6.71 -26.13 -15.32
C ARG A 73 -6.68 -24.82 -16.09
N PHE A 74 -7.37 -23.81 -15.56
CA PHE A 74 -7.34 -22.44 -16.03
C PHE A 74 -7.53 -21.46 -14.88
N TYR A 75 -7.14 -20.19 -15.07
CA TYR A 75 -7.48 -19.12 -14.14
C TYR A 75 -8.87 -18.58 -14.41
N LEU A 76 -9.61 -18.30 -13.35
CA LEU A 76 -10.81 -17.48 -13.38
C LEU A 76 -10.52 -16.25 -12.50
N VAL A 77 -10.48 -15.08 -13.14
CA VAL A 77 -10.30 -13.79 -12.49
C VAL A 77 -11.61 -13.03 -12.58
N ALA A 78 -12.05 -12.42 -11.49
CA ALA A 78 -13.23 -11.58 -11.47
C ALA A 78 -12.92 -10.19 -10.92
N THR A 79 -13.31 -9.16 -11.66
CA THR A 79 -12.93 -7.76 -11.38
C THR A 79 -14.15 -6.85 -11.37
N VAL A 80 -14.21 -5.93 -10.41
CA VAL A 80 -15.19 -4.82 -10.42
C VAL A 80 -14.67 -3.72 -11.34
N ALA A 81 -15.35 -3.51 -12.47
CA ALA A 81 -14.88 -2.64 -13.54
C ALA A 81 -15.57 -1.26 -13.60
N ALA A 82 -16.76 -1.10 -13.00
CA ALA A 82 -17.42 0.21 -12.84
C ALA A 82 -18.49 0.19 -11.73
N GLY A 83 -19.01 1.36 -11.36
CA GLY A 83 -20.11 1.52 -10.40
C GLY A 83 -19.71 1.44 -8.94
N HIS A 84 -18.42 1.65 -8.68
CA HIS A 84 -17.80 1.73 -7.37
C HIS A 84 -16.67 2.79 -7.43
N PRO A 85 -16.42 3.61 -6.38
CA PRO A 85 -15.36 4.62 -6.37
C PRO A 85 -13.94 4.08 -6.65
N GLN A 86 -13.73 2.77 -6.48
CA GLN A 86 -12.45 2.09 -6.71
C GLN A 86 -12.49 1.06 -7.85
N ALA A 87 -13.47 1.18 -8.75
CA ALA A 87 -13.60 0.25 -9.85
C ALA A 87 -12.44 0.37 -10.85
N GLY A 88 -11.98 -0.75 -11.40
CA GLY A 88 -10.81 -0.80 -12.30
C GLY A 88 -9.48 -1.13 -11.61
N VAL A 89 -9.49 -1.22 -10.27
CA VAL A 89 -8.39 -1.74 -9.47
C VAL A 89 -8.65 -3.23 -9.17
N TYR A 90 -7.62 -4.08 -9.21
CA TYR A 90 -7.72 -5.42 -8.61
C TYR A 90 -8.23 -5.26 -7.17
N SER A 91 -9.42 -5.78 -6.90
CA SER A 91 -10.22 -5.47 -5.71
C SER A 91 -9.52 -5.84 -4.39
N ILE A 92 -8.85 -4.90 -3.74
CA ILE A 92 -8.15 -5.14 -2.46
C ILE A 92 -9.00 -4.70 -1.27
N TRP A 93 -9.72 -3.60 -1.46
CA TRP A 93 -10.46 -2.97 -0.39
C TRP A 93 -11.79 -3.66 -0.06
N HIS A 94 -12.49 -4.17 -1.08
CA HIS A 94 -13.93 -4.52 -1.01
C HIS A 94 -14.22 -6.03 -1.07
N ASN A 95 -13.20 -6.87 -1.26
CA ASN A 95 -13.39 -8.31 -1.36
C ASN A 95 -12.88 -8.97 -0.09
N ALA A 96 -13.79 -9.24 0.85
CA ALA A 96 -13.61 -10.27 1.89
C ALA A 96 -13.47 -11.71 1.31
N VAL A 97 -13.16 -11.84 0.03
CA VAL A 97 -12.81 -13.08 -0.66
C VAL A 97 -11.36 -12.92 -1.09
N GLY A 98 -10.46 -13.62 -0.40
CA GLY A 98 -9.05 -13.65 -0.72
C GLY A 98 -8.80 -14.04 -2.18
N VAL A 99 -7.69 -13.53 -2.74
CA VAL A 99 -7.14 -13.72 -4.09
C VAL A 99 -8.23 -13.74 -5.20
N PRO A 100 -8.41 -12.64 -5.97
CA PRO A 100 -9.45 -12.53 -7.01
C PRO A 100 -9.28 -13.53 -8.17
N THR A 101 -8.14 -14.21 -8.21
CA THR A 101 -7.77 -15.24 -9.17
C THR A 101 -7.93 -16.64 -8.57
N LYS A 102 -8.71 -17.49 -9.24
CA LYS A 102 -8.84 -18.91 -8.88
C LYS A 102 -8.24 -19.81 -9.95
N THR A 103 -7.39 -20.75 -9.55
CA THR A 103 -7.05 -21.89 -10.40
C THR A 103 -8.20 -22.89 -10.33
N VAL A 104 -8.83 -23.21 -11.46
CA VAL A 104 -10.00 -24.10 -11.53
C VAL A 104 -9.93 -25.01 -12.74
N TYR A 105 -10.72 -26.08 -12.76
CA TYR A 105 -10.93 -26.94 -13.92
C TYR A 105 -12.36 -27.46 -13.98
N TRP A 106 -12.79 -27.86 -15.18
CA TRP A 106 -14.09 -28.49 -15.38
C TRP A 106 -14.00 -30.01 -15.30
N SER A 107 -14.96 -30.64 -14.61
CA SER A 107 -15.17 -32.09 -14.63
C SER A 107 -16.62 -32.44 -14.90
N ARG A 108 -16.86 -33.48 -15.70
CA ARG A 108 -18.22 -33.90 -16.04
C ARG A 108 -18.72 -34.95 -15.05
N ARG A 109 -19.95 -34.76 -14.57
CA ARG A 109 -20.69 -35.77 -13.82
C ARG A 109 -22.11 -35.85 -14.36
N ASN A 110 -22.42 -36.93 -15.08
CA ASN A 110 -23.69 -37.11 -15.79
C ASN A 110 -23.94 -35.96 -16.79
N ASP A 111 -25.07 -35.27 -16.66
CA ASP A 111 -25.47 -34.13 -17.49
C ASP A 111 -25.17 -32.78 -16.81
N GLN A 112 -24.15 -32.76 -15.95
CA GLN A 112 -23.66 -31.56 -15.27
C GLN A 112 -22.14 -31.43 -15.47
N LEU A 113 -21.67 -30.18 -15.51
CA LEU A 113 -20.28 -29.82 -15.28
C LEU A 113 -20.12 -29.26 -13.87
N MET A 114 -19.04 -29.68 -13.23
CA MET A 114 -18.59 -29.15 -11.94
C MET A 114 -17.36 -28.29 -12.21
N LEU A 115 -17.38 -27.05 -11.74
CA LEU A 115 -16.19 -26.21 -11.65
C LEU A 115 -15.47 -26.57 -10.34
N ILE A 116 -14.23 -27.01 -10.44
CA ILE A 116 -13.48 -27.54 -9.31
C ILE A 116 -12.20 -26.74 -9.13
N GLU A 117 -11.92 -26.33 -7.90
CA GLU A 117 -10.66 -25.74 -7.47
C GLU A 117 -9.76 -26.90 -6.99
N PRO A 118 -8.60 -27.15 -7.66
CA PRO A 118 -7.72 -28.24 -7.28
C PRO A 118 -7.00 -27.92 -5.97
N ASN A 119 -6.73 -28.94 -5.15
CA ASN A 119 -5.82 -28.77 -4.02
C ASN A 119 -4.37 -28.65 -4.55
N ILE A 120 -3.85 -27.43 -4.54
CA ILE A 120 -2.47 -27.11 -4.91
C ILE A 120 -1.56 -26.85 -3.70
N ALA A 121 -2.15 -26.67 -2.52
CA ALA A 121 -1.47 -26.28 -1.29
C ALA A 121 -0.73 -27.44 -0.60
N VAL A 122 -1.15 -28.69 -0.84
CA VAL A 122 -0.51 -29.88 -0.22
C VAL A 122 -0.13 -30.89 -1.29
N ARG A 123 1.15 -31.26 -1.35
CA ARG A 123 1.74 -32.17 -2.36
C ARG A 123 2.64 -33.21 -1.70
N SER A 124 3.17 -34.14 -2.50
CA SER A 124 4.21 -35.07 -2.08
C SER A 124 5.22 -35.31 -3.21
N SER A 125 6.50 -35.04 -2.94
CA SER A 125 7.60 -35.44 -3.83
C SER A 125 8.03 -36.90 -3.64
N GLY A 126 7.48 -37.59 -2.64
CA GLY A 126 7.86 -38.94 -2.22
C GLY A 126 7.47 -40.06 -3.18
N ASP A 127 7.45 -41.28 -2.65
CA ASP A 127 7.01 -42.47 -3.39
C ASP A 127 5.51 -42.43 -3.75
N GLN A 128 5.06 -43.43 -4.49
CA GLN A 128 3.69 -43.47 -5.00
C GLN A 128 2.67 -43.60 -3.87
N GLU A 129 3.03 -44.28 -2.79
CA GLU A 129 2.22 -44.49 -1.59
C GLU A 129 2.01 -43.16 -0.85
N SER A 130 3.06 -42.35 -0.71
CA SER A 130 2.98 -41.01 -0.14
C SER A 130 2.09 -40.09 -1.00
N LYS A 131 2.29 -40.10 -2.32
CA LYS A 131 1.46 -39.34 -3.27
C LYS A 131 -0.01 -39.75 -3.22
N ALA A 132 -0.29 -41.06 -3.20
CA ALA A 132 -1.64 -41.58 -3.06
C ALA A 132 -2.25 -41.23 -1.69
N GLY A 133 -1.45 -41.25 -0.63
CA GLY A 133 -1.84 -40.85 0.72
C GLY A 133 -2.26 -39.38 0.79
N VAL A 134 -1.45 -38.48 0.23
CA VAL A 134 -1.77 -37.04 0.13
C VAL A 134 -3.03 -36.81 -0.69
N ALA A 135 -3.14 -37.43 -1.87
CA ALA A 135 -4.31 -37.29 -2.75
C ALA A 135 -5.60 -37.82 -2.10
N ARG A 136 -5.52 -38.83 -1.25
CA ARG A 136 -6.66 -39.37 -0.50
C ARG A 136 -7.17 -38.41 0.58
N VAL A 137 -6.27 -37.68 1.24
CA VAL A 137 -6.60 -36.82 2.39
C VAL A 137 -6.95 -35.40 1.93
N ASN A 138 -6.23 -34.86 0.96
CA ASN A 138 -6.35 -33.47 0.52
C ASN A 138 -7.05 -33.45 -0.85
N THR A 139 -8.37 -33.35 -0.81
CA THR A 139 -9.24 -33.42 -1.98
C THR A 139 -9.51 -32.06 -2.58
N ASP A 140 -9.83 -32.04 -3.87
CA ASP A 140 -10.26 -30.84 -4.58
C ASP A 140 -11.63 -30.34 -4.08
N ARG A 141 -11.94 -29.07 -4.32
CA ARG A 141 -13.18 -28.41 -3.87
C ARG A 141 -14.09 -28.08 -5.05
N VAL A 142 -15.35 -28.53 -4.99
CA VAL A 142 -16.36 -28.08 -5.96
C VAL A 142 -16.73 -26.63 -5.65
N VAL A 143 -16.50 -25.73 -6.60
CA VAL A 143 -16.85 -24.31 -6.52
C VAL A 143 -18.32 -24.10 -6.84
N LEU A 144 -18.76 -24.62 -7.99
CA LEU A 144 -20.15 -24.56 -8.44
C LEU A 144 -20.45 -25.68 -9.45
N THR A 145 -21.72 -25.86 -9.77
CA THR A 145 -22.17 -26.81 -10.79
C THR A 145 -23.11 -26.14 -11.80
N VAL A 146 -23.03 -26.56 -13.06
CA VAL A 146 -23.88 -26.07 -14.14
C VAL A 146 -24.39 -27.22 -15.03
N PRO A 147 -25.63 -27.15 -15.54
CA PRO A 147 -26.14 -28.15 -16.47
C PRO A 147 -25.48 -28.06 -17.84
N ILE A 148 -25.31 -29.22 -18.48
CA ILE A 148 -24.98 -29.29 -19.91
C ILE A 148 -26.27 -29.06 -20.70
N VAL A 149 -26.36 -27.96 -21.44
CA VAL A 149 -27.57 -27.61 -22.20
C VAL A 149 -27.63 -28.30 -23.56
N ALA A 150 -26.49 -28.58 -24.17
CA ALA A 150 -26.34 -29.32 -25.42
C ALA A 150 -24.90 -29.82 -25.59
N MET A 151 -24.66 -30.65 -26.60
CA MET A 151 -23.32 -30.93 -27.12
C MET A 151 -23.09 -30.13 -28.40
N GLY A 152 -22.02 -29.35 -28.45
CA GLY A 152 -21.73 -28.48 -29.58
C GLY A 152 -21.07 -29.17 -30.78
N PRO A 153 -21.00 -28.50 -31.94
CA PRO A 153 -20.41 -29.03 -33.17
C PRO A 153 -18.91 -29.33 -33.05
N GLY A 154 -18.18 -28.68 -32.14
CA GLY A 154 -16.79 -28.99 -31.77
C GLY A 154 -16.65 -30.25 -30.91
N GLY A 155 -17.76 -30.84 -30.48
CA GLY A 155 -17.82 -32.09 -29.70
C GLY A 155 -17.65 -31.91 -28.19
N GLY A 156 -17.66 -30.68 -27.70
CA GLY A 156 -17.65 -30.36 -26.27
C GLY A 156 -19.04 -29.97 -25.72
N PRO A 157 -19.18 -29.90 -24.38
CA PRO A 157 -20.42 -29.51 -23.74
C PRO A 157 -20.67 -28.00 -23.90
N VAL A 158 -21.94 -27.65 -24.09
CA VAL A 158 -22.42 -26.26 -24.05
C VAL A 158 -23.00 -26.00 -22.67
N ILE A 159 -22.62 -24.89 -22.05
CA ILE A 159 -23.12 -24.44 -20.74
C ILE A 159 -23.66 -23.01 -20.81
N ASP A 160 -24.53 -22.69 -19.87
CA ASP A 160 -24.98 -21.32 -19.56
C ASP A 160 -23.91 -20.64 -18.69
N LEU A 161 -23.05 -19.85 -19.33
CA LEU A 161 -21.85 -19.28 -18.71
C LEU A 161 -22.18 -18.02 -17.91
N ASP A 162 -23.13 -17.18 -18.35
CA ASP A 162 -23.56 -16.02 -17.56
C ASP A 162 -24.18 -16.45 -16.23
N ARG A 163 -25.01 -17.50 -16.22
CA ARG A 163 -25.56 -18.06 -14.98
C ARG A 163 -24.46 -18.63 -14.08
N ALA A 164 -23.43 -19.26 -14.65
CA ALA A 164 -22.30 -19.77 -13.88
C ALA A 164 -21.57 -18.63 -13.15
N LEU A 165 -21.30 -17.53 -13.85
CA LEU A 165 -20.50 -16.42 -13.36
C LEU A 165 -21.29 -15.46 -12.47
N LEU A 166 -22.44 -14.96 -12.93
CA LEU A 166 -23.28 -14.04 -12.16
C LEU A 166 -24.02 -14.77 -11.02
N GLY A 167 -24.54 -15.97 -11.27
CA GLY A 167 -25.20 -16.78 -10.26
C GLY A 167 -24.23 -17.38 -9.23
N GLY A 168 -22.98 -17.64 -9.63
CA GLY A 168 -21.89 -18.08 -8.75
C GLY A 168 -21.04 -16.94 -8.20
N SER A 169 -21.42 -15.68 -8.42
CA SER A 169 -20.58 -14.49 -8.15
C SER A 169 -20.07 -14.41 -6.72
N SER A 170 -20.81 -14.91 -5.73
CA SER A 170 -20.34 -14.96 -4.33
C SER A 170 -19.10 -15.83 -4.11
N GLN A 171 -18.82 -16.77 -5.01
CA GLN A 171 -17.60 -17.59 -4.98
C GLN A 171 -16.37 -16.86 -5.56
N PHE A 172 -16.57 -15.75 -6.27
CA PHE A 172 -15.53 -15.06 -7.04
C PHE A 172 -15.27 -13.62 -6.58
N ILE A 173 -16.32 -12.88 -6.21
CA ILE A 173 -16.28 -11.45 -5.83
C ILE A 173 -17.06 -11.17 -4.54
N GLY A 174 -17.18 -12.18 -3.68
CA GLY A 174 -17.77 -12.05 -2.35
C GLY A 174 -19.18 -11.47 -2.32
N ASN A 175 -19.40 -10.52 -1.42
CA ASN A 175 -20.71 -9.91 -1.22
C ASN A 175 -21.00 -8.74 -2.18
N PHE A 176 -20.10 -8.42 -3.12
CA PHE A 176 -20.25 -7.23 -3.97
C PHE A 176 -21.54 -7.23 -4.80
N LEU A 177 -21.92 -8.39 -5.36
CA LEU A 177 -23.18 -8.57 -6.11
C LEU A 177 -24.33 -9.11 -5.24
N ARG A 178 -24.21 -9.07 -3.90
CA ARG A 178 -25.29 -9.50 -3.01
C ARG A 178 -26.54 -8.65 -3.26
N GLY A 179 -27.65 -9.31 -3.57
CA GLY A 179 -28.91 -8.65 -3.89
C GLY A 179 -28.97 -7.94 -5.25
N ALA A 180 -27.98 -8.16 -6.13
CA ALA A 180 -28.02 -7.62 -7.49
C ALA A 180 -29.16 -8.22 -8.32
N ASN A 181 -29.79 -7.42 -9.16
CA ASN A 181 -30.85 -7.88 -10.05
C ASN A 181 -30.27 -8.29 -11.41
N THR A 182 -29.87 -9.55 -11.51
CA THR A 182 -29.28 -10.14 -12.72
C THR A 182 -30.23 -10.20 -13.91
N SER A 183 -31.55 -10.12 -13.71
CA SER A 183 -32.52 -10.06 -14.82
C SER A 183 -32.45 -8.77 -15.63
N LEU A 184 -31.82 -7.73 -15.07
CA LEU A 184 -31.54 -6.46 -15.73
C LEU A 184 -30.09 -6.36 -16.22
N ALA A 185 -29.36 -7.48 -16.24
CA ALA A 185 -28.00 -7.49 -16.73
C ALA A 185 -27.95 -7.12 -18.22
N LYS A 186 -26.84 -6.50 -18.61
CA LYS A 186 -26.48 -6.19 -19.99
C LYS A 186 -25.07 -6.71 -20.25
N ILE A 187 -24.86 -7.39 -21.37
CA ILE A 187 -23.51 -7.75 -21.83
C ILE A 187 -22.82 -6.45 -22.28
N THR A 188 -21.74 -6.09 -21.61
CA THR A 188 -20.86 -4.97 -22.03
C THR A 188 -19.71 -5.47 -22.88
N LYS A 189 -19.30 -6.73 -22.70
CA LYS A 189 -18.20 -7.34 -23.43
C LYS A 189 -18.37 -8.86 -23.52
N ALA A 190 -18.02 -9.42 -24.68
CA ALA A 190 -17.84 -10.85 -24.86
C ALA A 190 -16.79 -11.08 -25.95
N LYS A 191 -15.56 -11.43 -25.54
CA LYS A 191 -14.44 -11.71 -26.44
C LYS A 191 -13.92 -13.13 -26.23
N ALA A 192 -13.46 -13.74 -27.31
CA ALA A 192 -12.81 -15.04 -27.28
C ALA A 192 -11.46 -14.96 -28.00
N PHE A 193 -10.43 -15.48 -27.35
CA PHE A 193 -9.05 -15.53 -27.82
C PHE A 193 -8.55 -16.98 -27.76
N PRO A 194 -7.36 -17.30 -28.31
CA PRO A 194 -6.82 -18.65 -28.24
C PRO A 194 -6.64 -19.19 -26.82
N ASN A 195 -6.21 -18.34 -25.87
CA ASN A 195 -5.83 -18.78 -24.52
C ASN A 195 -6.79 -18.29 -23.42
N ASN A 196 -7.71 -17.37 -23.72
CA ASN A 196 -8.67 -16.84 -22.76
C ASN A 196 -10.00 -16.41 -23.41
N VAL A 197 -11.00 -16.19 -22.56
CA VAL A 197 -12.25 -15.47 -22.88
C VAL A 197 -12.49 -14.37 -21.87
N GLU A 198 -13.08 -13.28 -22.34
CA GLU A 198 -13.39 -12.09 -21.53
C GLU A 198 -14.88 -11.77 -21.59
N LEU A 199 -15.53 -11.73 -20.43
CA LEU A 199 -16.94 -11.42 -20.30
C LEU A 199 -17.16 -10.22 -19.40
N GLY A 200 -17.96 -9.26 -19.85
CA GLY A 200 -18.33 -8.07 -19.09
C GLY A 200 -19.84 -7.96 -18.96
N PHE A 201 -20.31 -7.66 -17.75
CA PHE A 201 -21.72 -7.47 -17.44
C PHE A 201 -21.94 -6.17 -16.69
N GLU A 202 -22.97 -5.41 -17.08
CA GLU A 202 -23.49 -4.27 -16.34
C GLU A 202 -24.83 -4.65 -15.71
N LEU A 203 -25.03 -4.40 -14.42
CA LEU A 203 -26.26 -4.75 -13.70
C LEU A 203 -26.46 -3.87 -12.46
N PRO A 204 -27.71 -3.64 -12.01
CA PRO A 204 -27.99 -2.94 -10.75
C PRO A 204 -27.73 -3.87 -9.55
N ARG A 205 -26.91 -3.39 -8.61
CA ARG A 205 -26.57 -4.06 -7.34
C ARG A 205 -27.73 -3.98 -6.33
N GLY A 206 -27.56 -4.65 -5.18
CA GLY A 206 -28.38 -4.40 -4.00
C GLY A 206 -28.32 -2.91 -3.65
N GLY A 207 -29.48 -2.23 -3.62
CA GLY A 207 -29.56 -0.77 -3.47
C GLY A 207 -29.81 0.01 -4.78
N GLY A 208 -29.77 -0.64 -5.94
CA GLY A 208 -30.20 -0.06 -7.22
C GLY A 208 -29.14 0.67 -8.04
N GLN A 209 -27.92 0.83 -7.53
CA GLN A 209 -26.80 1.41 -8.28
C GLN A 209 -26.28 0.42 -9.34
N PHE A 210 -26.08 0.86 -10.58
CA PHE A 210 -25.44 0.06 -11.61
C PHE A 210 -23.96 -0.16 -11.31
N ALA A 211 -23.49 -1.38 -11.56
CA ALA A 211 -22.08 -1.74 -11.54
C ALA A 211 -21.71 -2.58 -12.75
N GLN A 212 -20.43 -2.56 -13.11
CA GLN A 212 -19.87 -3.44 -14.12
C GLN A 212 -18.92 -4.44 -13.48
N VAL A 213 -19.07 -5.71 -13.83
CA VAL A 213 -18.16 -6.80 -13.45
C VAL A 213 -17.57 -7.44 -14.69
N ARG A 214 -16.30 -7.82 -14.62
CA ARG A 214 -15.58 -8.54 -15.67
C ARG A 214 -15.12 -9.89 -15.15
N PHE A 215 -15.17 -10.89 -16.02
CA PHE A 215 -14.66 -12.23 -15.78
C PHE A 215 -13.70 -12.61 -16.90
N SER A 216 -12.45 -12.86 -16.52
CA SER A 216 -11.42 -13.40 -17.40
C SER A 216 -11.25 -14.89 -17.09
N LEU A 217 -11.38 -15.74 -18.10
CA LEU A 217 -11.14 -17.17 -17.98
C LEU A 217 -10.05 -17.56 -18.98
N GLY A 218 -8.89 -17.99 -18.50
CA GLY A 218 -7.79 -18.35 -19.38
C GLY A 218 -6.63 -19.00 -18.66
N MET A 219 -5.83 -19.75 -19.39
CA MET A 219 -4.50 -20.17 -18.95
C MET A 219 -3.58 -20.38 -20.16
N PRO A 220 -2.37 -19.81 -20.16
CA PRO A 220 -1.40 -20.01 -21.22
C PRO A 220 -0.96 -21.48 -21.31
N GLU A 221 -0.48 -21.90 -22.47
CA GLU A 221 0.13 -23.23 -22.58
C GLU A 221 1.44 -23.26 -21.79
N LYS A 222 1.61 -24.29 -20.97
CA LYS A 222 2.83 -24.51 -20.20
C LYS A 222 4.05 -24.60 -21.11
N SER A 223 5.10 -23.82 -20.83
CA SER A 223 6.34 -23.92 -21.58
C SER A 223 7.01 -25.27 -21.42
N ARG A 224 7.54 -25.79 -22.53
CA ARG A 224 8.39 -26.99 -22.48
C ARG A 224 9.78 -26.60 -22.00
N GLY A 225 10.24 -27.25 -20.95
CA GLY A 225 11.62 -27.11 -20.46
C GLY A 225 11.82 -26.13 -19.31
N PHE A 226 10.78 -25.37 -18.91
CA PHE A 226 10.86 -24.51 -17.73
C PHE A 226 11.19 -25.33 -16.47
N LYS A 227 12.15 -24.84 -15.69
CA LYS A 227 12.54 -25.43 -14.41
C LYS A 227 12.21 -24.45 -13.28
N PRO A 228 11.35 -24.85 -12.33
CA PRO A 228 11.11 -24.08 -11.12
C PRO A 228 12.42 -23.79 -10.37
N ARG A 229 12.50 -22.62 -9.75
CA ARG A 229 13.62 -22.23 -8.88
C ARG A 229 13.10 -22.14 -7.45
N GLU A 230 13.75 -22.80 -6.50
CA GLU A 230 13.40 -22.63 -5.08
C GLU A 230 13.69 -21.19 -4.63
N ALA A 231 12.74 -20.56 -3.95
CA ALA A 231 12.89 -19.22 -3.41
C ALA A 231 13.91 -19.18 -2.27
N ASP A 232 14.68 -18.09 -2.17
CA ASP A 232 15.62 -17.84 -1.06
C ASP A 232 15.11 -16.65 -0.24
N ARG A 233 15.01 -16.82 1.08
CA ARG A 233 14.45 -15.78 1.98
C ARG A 233 15.27 -14.48 2.00
N ARG A 234 16.51 -14.53 1.52
CA ARG A 234 17.41 -13.37 1.40
C ARG A 234 17.08 -12.48 0.22
N VAL A 235 16.30 -12.95 -0.75
CA VAL A 235 15.99 -12.23 -2.00
C VAL A 235 14.49 -11.96 -2.05
N GLY A 236 14.11 -10.72 -2.32
CA GLY A 236 12.73 -10.27 -2.47
C GLY A 236 12.11 -10.70 -3.79
N ILE A 237 11.46 -11.85 -3.78
CA ILE A 237 10.89 -12.50 -4.96
C ILE A 237 9.51 -13.07 -4.61
N TYR A 238 8.51 -12.82 -5.46
CA TYR A 238 7.21 -13.47 -5.36
C TYR A 238 7.35 -14.98 -5.54
N PHE A 239 6.49 -15.77 -4.90
CA PHE A 239 6.61 -17.22 -4.97
C PHE A 239 5.28 -17.96 -4.91
N GLU A 240 5.22 -19.11 -5.58
CA GLU A 240 4.19 -20.11 -5.35
C GLU A 240 4.61 -21.03 -4.19
N SER A 241 3.73 -21.34 -3.24
CA SER A 241 4.07 -22.19 -2.09
C SER A 241 3.17 -23.41 -1.91
N PHE A 242 3.73 -24.49 -1.35
CA PHE A 242 2.98 -25.69 -1.00
C PHE A 242 3.68 -26.50 0.12
N ASP A 243 2.88 -27.23 0.90
CA ASP A 243 3.34 -28.22 1.87
C ASP A 243 3.69 -29.54 1.19
N ASP A 244 4.96 -29.93 1.20
CA ASP A 244 5.41 -31.24 0.74
C ASP A 244 5.49 -32.27 1.89
N ARG A 245 4.53 -33.19 1.91
CA ARG A 245 4.44 -34.23 2.96
C ARG A 245 5.52 -35.30 2.90
N ALA A 246 6.32 -35.33 1.83
CA ALA A 246 7.47 -36.23 1.77
C ALA A 246 8.66 -35.72 2.58
N ILE A 247 8.74 -34.41 2.84
CA ILE A 247 9.81 -33.80 3.64
C ILE A 247 9.60 -34.15 5.11
N ASN A 248 10.51 -34.97 5.66
CA ASN A 248 10.46 -35.47 7.04
C ASN A 248 11.84 -35.44 7.71
N ASP A 249 12.61 -34.38 7.45
CA ASP A 249 13.96 -34.17 7.99
C ASP A 249 13.96 -33.36 9.31
N GLY A 250 12.78 -33.00 9.82
CA GLY A 250 12.59 -32.15 10.99
C GLY A 250 12.58 -30.64 10.69
N GLY A 251 12.74 -30.25 9.42
CA GLY A 251 12.61 -28.88 8.94
C GLY A 251 11.18 -28.50 8.54
N SER A 252 11.04 -27.35 7.86
CA SER A 252 9.78 -26.90 7.29
C SER A 252 9.40 -27.78 6.09
N GLN A 253 8.13 -28.23 6.04
CA GLN A 253 7.58 -28.93 4.88
C GLN A 253 7.21 -27.98 3.72
N VAL A 254 7.33 -26.66 3.91
CA VAL A 254 6.87 -25.66 2.95
C VAL A 254 7.94 -25.44 1.88
N VAL A 255 7.63 -25.83 0.64
CA VAL A 255 8.42 -25.52 -0.56
C VAL A 255 7.89 -24.24 -1.19
N ARG A 256 8.79 -23.40 -1.72
CA ARG A 256 8.46 -22.14 -2.40
C ARG A 256 9.19 -22.07 -3.72
N TYR A 257 8.48 -21.80 -4.82
CA TYR A 257 9.06 -21.58 -6.13
C TYR A 257 8.98 -20.12 -6.52
N ALA A 258 10.12 -19.52 -6.85
CA ALA A 258 10.23 -18.15 -7.32
C ALA A 258 9.48 -17.92 -8.63
N ASN A 259 8.76 -16.81 -8.68
CA ASN A 259 8.08 -16.33 -9.88
C ASN A 259 9.09 -15.71 -10.83
N ARG A 260 9.12 -16.20 -12.08
CA ARG A 260 10.04 -15.71 -13.11
C ARG A 260 9.59 -16.05 -14.53
N TRP A 261 10.03 -15.24 -15.47
CA TRP A 261 9.85 -15.51 -16.90
C TRP A 261 10.69 -16.70 -17.36
N HIS A 262 10.18 -17.43 -18.35
CA HIS A 262 10.96 -18.45 -19.03
C HIS A 262 11.87 -17.83 -20.08
N ILE A 263 13.08 -17.43 -19.68
CA ILE A 263 14.06 -16.84 -20.59
C ILE A 263 15.28 -17.76 -20.79
N GLU A 264 15.64 -17.98 -22.06
CA GLU A 264 16.78 -18.78 -22.48
C GLU A 264 17.63 -17.99 -23.49
N LYS A 265 18.94 -18.22 -23.50
CA LYS A 265 19.80 -17.72 -24.58
C LYS A 265 19.43 -18.41 -25.90
N ALA A 266 19.33 -17.62 -26.98
CA ALA A 266 19.19 -18.16 -28.33
C ALA A 266 20.35 -19.10 -28.70
N ASP A 267 21.59 -18.75 -28.33
CA ASP A 267 22.74 -19.67 -28.33
C ASP A 267 23.32 -19.80 -26.91
N PRO A 268 23.10 -20.93 -26.21
CA PRO A 268 23.59 -21.13 -24.84
C PRO A 268 25.12 -21.21 -24.73
N LYS A 269 25.85 -21.35 -25.84
CA LYS A 269 27.31 -21.41 -25.84
C LYS A 269 27.97 -20.03 -25.81
N LEU A 270 27.24 -18.98 -26.16
CA LEU A 270 27.77 -17.62 -26.15
C LEU A 270 27.73 -17.02 -24.74
N LYS A 271 28.76 -16.23 -24.41
CA LYS A 271 28.79 -15.44 -23.17
C LYS A 271 27.61 -14.45 -23.14
N MET A 272 27.41 -13.75 -24.25
CA MET A 272 26.28 -12.85 -24.50
C MET A 272 25.46 -13.38 -25.68
N SER A 273 24.16 -13.52 -25.53
CA SER A 273 23.25 -13.95 -26.61
C SER A 273 21.93 -13.18 -26.49
N PRO A 274 21.25 -12.85 -27.62
CA PRO A 274 19.84 -12.47 -27.53
C PRO A 274 19.02 -13.59 -26.89
N PRO A 275 17.84 -13.29 -26.30
CA PRO A 275 16.94 -14.31 -25.82
C PRO A 275 16.39 -15.13 -27.00
N ARG A 276 16.03 -16.38 -26.73
CA ARG A 276 15.30 -17.21 -27.68
C ARG A 276 13.90 -16.64 -27.94
N GLU A 277 13.24 -16.20 -26.89
CA GLU A 277 11.95 -15.51 -26.90
C GLU A 277 12.07 -14.31 -25.95
N PRO A 278 11.97 -13.06 -26.45
CA PRO A 278 12.04 -11.87 -25.62
C PRO A 278 10.73 -11.66 -24.85
N ILE A 279 10.81 -10.96 -23.72
CA ILE A 279 9.65 -10.44 -23.00
C ILE A 279 9.19 -9.18 -23.75
N VAL A 280 7.97 -9.17 -24.27
CA VAL A 280 7.46 -8.07 -25.11
C VAL A 280 6.34 -7.33 -24.41
N TYR A 281 6.56 -6.04 -24.13
CA TYR A 281 5.51 -5.14 -23.62
C TYR A 281 4.94 -4.28 -24.76
N TYR A 282 3.62 -4.10 -24.76
CA TYR A 282 2.92 -3.18 -25.63
C TYR A 282 2.45 -1.95 -24.85
N ILE A 283 2.87 -0.75 -25.24
CA ILE A 283 2.30 0.50 -24.75
C ILE A 283 0.95 0.72 -25.45
N GLU A 284 -0.13 0.80 -24.68
CA GLU A 284 -1.48 1.03 -25.20
C GLU A 284 -1.58 2.40 -25.88
N HIS A 285 -2.41 2.49 -26.93
CA HIS A 285 -2.62 3.76 -27.66
C HIS A 285 -3.25 4.86 -26.80
N THR A 286 -3.83 4.52 -25.65
CA THR A 286 -4.42 5.44 -24.66
C THR A 286 -3.35 6.16 -23.84
N THR A 287 -2.13 5.63 -23.72
CA THR A 287 -1.01 6.30 -23.06
C THR A 287 -0.74 7.63 -23.75
N PRO A 288 -0.80 8.77 -23.03
CA PRO A 288 -0.59 10.07 -23.63
C PRO A 288 0.77 10.19 -24.32
N LEU A 289 0.81 10.79 -25.51
CA LEU A 289 2.03 10.91 -26.33
C LEU A 289 3.22 11.51 -25.56
N ARG A 290 2.94 12.47 -24.67
CA ARG A 290 3.92 13.15 -23.81
C ARG A 290 4.63 12.21 -22.82
N TYR A 291 4.03 11.08 -22.49
CA TYR A 291 4.54 10.10 -21.50
C TYR A 291 5.21 8.88 -22.12
N ARG A 292 4.93 8.57 -23.39
CA ARG A 292 5.34 7.29 -24.00
C ARG A 292 6.84 7.05 -24.00
N ARG A 293 7.65 8.11 -24.12
CA ARG A 293 9.11 8.00 -24.03
C ARG A 293 9.54 7.49 -22.65
N TRP A 294 9.07 8.14 -21.58
CA TRP A 294 9.43 7.79 -20.20
C TRP A 294 8.91 6.40 -19.82
N VAL A 295 7.71 6.02 -20.28
CA VAL A 295 7.19 4.66 -20.14
C VAL A 295 8.09 3.64 -20.85
N ARG A 296 8.45 3.89 -22.10
CA ARG A 296 9.36 3.01 -22.85
C ARG A 296 10.72 2.88 -22.17
N ASP A 297 11.30 3.98 -21.72
CA ASP A 297 12.63 4.03 -21.13
C ASP A 297 12.67 3.37 -19.74
N GLY A 298 11.57 3.41 -18.98
CA GLY A 298 11.42 2.66 -17.72
C GLY A 298 11.37 1.15 -17.92
N ILE A 299 10.62 0.68 -18.93
CA ILE A 299 10.57 -0.76 -19.27
C ILE A 299 11.94 -1.26 -19.74
N LEU A 300 12.61 -0.50 -20.60
CA LEU A 300 13.88 -0.91 -21.19
C LEU A 300 15.07 -0.85 -20.21
N ALA A 301 14.96 -0.11 -19.10
CA ALA A 301 16.02 0.00 -18.08
C ALA A 301 16.46 -1.38 -17.55
N TRP A 302 15.50 -2.30 -17.39
CA TRP A 302 15.73 -3.66 -16.90
C TRP A 302 16.60 -4.54 -17.81
N ASN A 303 16.80 -4.18 -19.09
CA ASN A 303 17.75 -4.91 -19.95
C ASN A 303 19.17 -4.91 -19.38
N LYS A 304 19.57 -3.85 -18.67
CA LYS A 304 20.89 -3.75 -18.01
C LYS A 304 21.13 -4.91 -17.04
N ALA A 305 20.10 -5.30 -16.27
CA ALA A 305 20.17 -6.43 -15.35
C ALA A 305 20.26 -7.78 -16.08
N PHE A 306 19.56 -7.94 -17.21
CA PHE A 306 19.65 -9.16 -18.03
C PHE A 306 20.99 -9.31 -18.75
N GLU A 307 21.64 -8.20 -19.12
CA GLU A 307 22.97 -8.21 -19.70
C GLU A 307 24.01 -8.81 -18.73
N GLN A 308 23.87 -8.57 -17.42
CA GLN A 308 24.73 -9.17 -16.39
C GLN A 308 24.64 -10.70 -16.35
N VAL A 309 23.47 -11.28 -16.64
CA VAL A 309 23.29 -12.75 -16.75
C VAL A 309 23.58 -13.29 -18.15
N GLY A 310 23.99 -12.43 -19.08
CA GLY A 310 24.45 -12.79 -20.42
C GLY A 310 23.38 -12.76 -21.50
N ILE A 311 22.26 -12.07 -21.28
CA ILE A 311 21.15 -11.97 -22.23
C ILE A 311 21.05 -10.53 -22.76
N LEU A 312 21.20 -10.35 -24.07
CA LEU A 312 21.11 -9.04 -24.74
C LEU A 312 19.66 -8.77 -25.14
N ASN A 313 19.12 -7.58 -24.84
CA ASN A 313 17.75 -7.21 -25.22
C ASN A 313 16.71 -8.28 -24.80
N ALA A 314 16.75 -8.69 -23.53
CA ALA A 314 15.77 -9.59 -22.94
C ALA A 314 14.34 -9.05 -23.06
N ILE A 315 14.19 -7.72 -23.00
CA ILE A 315 12.92 -7.00 -23.02
C ILE A 315 12.82 -6.15 -24.28
N GLU A 316 11.70 -6.25 -24.98
CA GLU A 316 11.31 -5.41 -26.11
C GLU A 316 10.07 -4.58 -25.78
N VAL A 317 10.01 -3.34 -26.28
CA VAL A 317 8.83 -2.48 -26.19
C VAL A 317 8.28 -2.22 -27.58
N ARG A 318 6.98 -2.46 -27.74
CA ARG A 318 6.17 -2.11 -28.91
C ARG A 318 5.10 -1.13 -28.50
N GLN A 319 4.54 -0.40 -29.45
CA GLN A 319 3.59 0.66 -29.15
C GLN A 319 2.44 0.63 -30.13
N GLN A 320 1.22 0.60 -29.60
CA GLN A 320 0.03 0.81 -30.40
C GLN A 320 -0.07 2.26 -30.88
N ASP A 321 -0.49 2.43 -32.14
CA ASP A 321 -0.78 3.74 -32.68
C ASP A 321 -2.06 3.71 -33.51
N ALA A 322 -3.11 4.30 -32.94
CA ALA A 322 -4.42 4.41 -33.60
C ALA A 322 -4.37 5.24 -34.90
N ARG A 323 -3.37 6.10 -35.11
CA ARG A 323 -3.24 6.91 -36.33
C ARG A 323 -2.68 6.11 -37.51
N SER A 324 -1.61 5.34 -37.27
CA SER A 324 -1.00 4.49 -38.30
C SER A 324 -1.66 3.11 -38.40
N GLY A 325 -2.41 2.69 -37.38
CA GLY A 325 -2.96 1.34 -37.25
C GLY A 325 -1.93 0.33 -36.73
N ALA A 326 -0.72 0.75 -36.36
CA ALA A 326 0.33 -0.14 -35.89
C ALA A 326 -0.10 -0.87 -34.62
N PHE A 327 -0.02 -2.20 -34.63
CA PHE A 327 -0.35 -3.11 -33.53
C PHE A 327 -1.76 -2.96 -32.95
N MET A 328 -2.69 -2.29 -33.64
CA MET A 328 -4.07 -2.13 -33.21
C MET A 328 -4.89 -3.44 -33.33
N ASP A 329 -4.36 -4.44 -34.01
CA ASP A 329 -4.87 -5.81 -34.07
C ASP A 329 -4.52 -6.64 -32.83
N ILE A 330 -3.56 -6.19 -32.02
CA ILE A 330 -3.18 -6.80 -30.74
C ILE A 330 -4.09 -6.23 -29.65
N ASP A 331 -4.86 -7.09 -28.98
CA ASP A 331 -5.84 -6.67 -27.97
C ASP A 331 -5.23 -6.71 -26.55
N PRO A 332 -5.36 -5.64 -25.73
CA PRO A 332 -4.88 -5.64 -24.34
C PRO A 332 -5.58 -6.63 -23.40
N GLU A 333 -6.61 -7.34 -23.86
CA GLU A 333 -7.28 -8.38 -23.08
C GLU A 333 -7.01 -9.78 -23.62
N ASP A 334 -6.09 -9.93 -24.58
CA ASP A 334 -5.58 -11.22 -25.04
C ASP A 334 -4.33 -11.56 -24.22
N MET A 335 -4.45 -12.56 -23.35
CA MET A 335 -3.43 -12.99 -22.37
C MET A 335 -2.12 -13.49 -23.00
N ARG A 336 -2.01 -13.52 -24.33
CA ARG A 336 -0.76 -13.79 -25.04
C ARG A 336 0.18 -12.59 -25.09
N TYR A 337 -0.28 -11.40 -24.70
CA TYR A 337 0.46 -10.16 -24.85
C TYR A 337 0.44 -9.37 -23.53
N SER A 338 1.61 -8.92 -23.08
CA SER A 338 1.76 -8.04 -21.93
C SER A 338 1.57 -6.57 -22.32
N PHE A 339 0.78 -5.82 -21.56
CA PHE A 339 0.52 -4.41 -21.85
C PHE A 339 0.95 -3.47 -20.72
N VAL A 340 1.24 -2.22 -21.12
CA VAL A 340 1.19 -1.05 -20.23
C VAL A 340 -0.01 -0.22 -20.64
N ARG A 341 -0.98 -0.12 -19.73
CA ARG A 341 -2.30 0.48 -19.93
C ARG A 341 -2.40 1.78 -19.15
N TRP A 342 -3.12 2.75 -19.72
CA TRP A 342 -3.27 4.07 -19.11
C TRP A 342 -4.74 4.37 -18.83
N THR A 343 -5.06 4.67 -17.57
CA THR A 343 -6.39 5.05 -17.11
C THR A 343 -6.44 6.51 -16.68
N ASN A 344 -7.65 7.06 -16.62
CA ASN A 344 -7.91 8.38 -16.06
C ASN A 344 -9.18 8.30 -15.21
N ALA A 345 -9.09 7.51 -14.14
CA ALA A 345 -10.11 7.36 -13.12
C ALA A 345 -10.00 8.45 -12.03
N GLY A 346 -8.93 9.25 -12.06
CA GLY A 346 -8.64 10.28 -11.05
C GLY A 346 -8.29 9.68 -9.69
N MET A 347 -7.88 8.41 -9.66
CA MET A 347 -7.62 7.64 -8.44
C MET A 347 -6.14 7.63 -8.05
N GLY A 348 -5.24 7.91 -9.00
CA GLY A 348 -3.80 7.87 -8.77
C GLY A 348 -3.34 6.51 -8.23
N PHE A 349 -3.47 5.44 -9.01
CA PHE A 349 -2.90 4.12 -8.71
C PHE A 349 -2.00 3.61 -9.87
N ALA A 350 -1.05 2.76 -9.52
CA ALA A 350 -0.26 1.97 -10.45
C ALA A 350 -0.22 0.53 -9.93
N ILE A 351 -0.29 -0.44 -10.83
CA ILE A 351 -0.21 -1.87 -10.51
C ILE A 351 0.53 -2.61 -11.62
N GLY A 352 1.33 -3.60 -11.22
CA GLY A 352 2.06 -4.49 -12.12
C GLY A 352 1.65 -5.96 -11.97
N PRO A 353 0.36 -6.32 -12.22
CA PRO A 353 -0.10 -7.69 -12.09
C PRO A 353 0.59 -8.63 -13.08
N VAL A 354 0.92 -9.82 -12.59
CA VAL A 354 1.39 -10.97 -13.36
C VAL A 354 0.59 -12.23 -13.07
N HIS A 355 0.47 -13.07 -14.08
CA HIS A 355 -0.09 -14.41 -13.92
C HIS A 355 1.03 -15.46 -13.96
N ALA A 356 1.29 -16.08 -12.80
CA ALA A 356 2.30 -17.13 -12.63
C ALA A 356 1.68 -18.52 -12.44
N HIS A 357 2.27 -19.54 -13.08
CA HIS A 357 1.79 -20.91 -13.00
C HIS A 357 1.84 -21.47 -11.56
N PRO A 358 0.71 -21.93 -10.98
CA PRO A 358 0.60 -22.25 -9.55
C PRO A 358 1.47 -23.45 -9.10
N ASP A 359 1.90 -24.29 -10.05
CA ASP A 359 2.76 -25.42 -9.72
C ASP A 359 4.26 -25.12 -9.92
N THR A 360 4.63 -24.08 -10.67
CA THR A 360 6.02 -23.88 -11.13
C THR A 360 6.58 -22.48 -10.90
N GLY A 361 5.75 -21.45 -10.70
CA GLY A 361 6.18 -20.04 -10.66
C GLY A 361 6.58 -19.49 -12.03
N GLU A 362 6.15 -20.10 -13.13
CA GLU A 362 6.43 -19.56 -14.47
C GLU A 362 5.50 -18.37 -14.75
N ILE A 363 6.06 -17.19 -14.97
CA ILE A 363 5.29 -16.01 -15.40
C ILE A 363 5.00 -16.15 -16.89
N TYR A 364 3.74 -15.94 -17.26
CA TYR A 364 3.30 -16.03 -18.66
C TYR A 364 2.90 -14.69 -19.28
N GLU A 365 2.41 -13.77 -18.45
CA GLU A 365 1.76 -12.54 -18.87
C GLU A 365 1.87 -11.52 -17.73
N ALA A 366 1.85 -10.24 -18.11
CA ALA A 366 1.96 -9.09 -17.20
C ALA A 366 1.21 -7.87 -17.77
N ASP A 367 0.34 -7.26 -16.97
CA ASP A 367 -0.60 -6.21 -17.39
C ASP A 367 -0.45 -4.96 -16.51
N ILE A 368 0.56 -4.13 -16.78
CA ILE A 368 0.79 -2.91 -15.99
C ILE A 368 -0.34 -1.92 -16.26
N VAL A 369 -0.95 -1.39 -15.22
CA VAL A 369 -1.99 -0.34 -15.30
C VAL A 369 -1.53 0.89 -14.54
N MET A 370 -1.54 2.05 -15.20
CA MET A 370 -1.19 3.33 -14.61
C MET A 370 -2.34 4.32 -14.73
N ASP A 371 -2.69 4.99 -13.64
CA ASP A 371 -3.72 6.04 -13.63
C ASP A 371 -3.11 7.43 -13.74
N GLU A 372 -3.70 8.32 -14.54
CA GLU A 372 -3.21 9.70 -14.70
C GLU A 372 -3.27 10.55 -13.40
N GLY A 373 -4.04 10.11 -12.40
CA GLY A 373 -4.31 10.88 -11.19
C GLY A 373 -3.10 11.27 -10.33
N PHE A 374 -1.97 10.52 -10.39
CA PHE A 374 -0.77 10.86 -9.59
C PHE A 374 -0.07 12.15 -10.02
N ILE A 375 -0.32 12.62 -11.24
CA ILE A 375 0.33 13.85 -11.75
C ILE A 375 -0.49 15.09 -11.40
N GLY A 376 -1.82 14.98 -11.43
CA GLY A 376 -2.72 16.15 -11.46
C GLY A 376 -3.73 16.29 -10.34
N SER A 377 -4.31 15.21 -9.80
CA SER A 377 -5.58 15.30 -9.03
C SER A 377 -5.50 14.96 -7.54
N TYR A 378 -4.46 14.25 -7.09
CA TYR A 378 -4.45 13.67 -5.75
C TYR A 378 -3.79 14.50 -4.64
N ALA A 379 -3.14 15.62 -4.99
CA ALA A 379 -2.56 16.55 -4.00
C ALA A 379 -3.62 17.07 -3.01
N ASN A 380 -4.87 17.25 -3.46
CA ASN A 380 -5.95 17.76 -2.61
C ASN A 380 -6.51 16.72 -1.63
N GLN A 381 -6.51 15.44 -2.01
CA GLN A 381 -7.17 14.38 -1.23
C GLN A 381 -6.27 13.85 -0.10
N TYR A 382 -4.94 13.93 -0.27
CA TYR A 382 -4.00 13.37 0.70
C TYR A 382 -3.78 14.28 1.92
N MET A 383 -3.85 15.62 1.76
CA MET A 383 -3.68 16.59 2.86
C MET A 383 -4.52 16.29 4.11
N GLN A 384 -5.72 15.74 3.94
CA GLN A 384 -6.62 15.45 5.06
C GLN A 384 -6.28 14.17 5.83
N THR A 385 -5.58 13.22 5.20
CA THR A 385 -5.21 11.93 5.80
C THR A 385 -3.75 11.85 6.25
N GLU A 386 -2.89 12.77 5.77
CA GLU A 386 -1.43 12.77 5.97
C GLU A 386 -1.00 12.67 7.43
N LEU A 387 -1.53 13.54 8.31
CA LEU A 387 -1.13 13.56 9.72
C LEU A 387 -1.39 12.21 10.40
N ALA A 388 -2.57 11.63 10.15
CA ALA A 388 -2.93 10.34 10.72
C ALA A 388 -2.12 9.21 10.09
N SER A 389 -1.87 9.25 8.77
CA SER A 389 -1.02 8.30 8.06
C SER A 389 0.41 8.26 8.63
N HIS A 390 1.05 9.42 8.76
CA HIS A 390 2.38 9.53 9.36
C HIS A 390 2.41 9.05 10.81
N ALA A 391 1.43 9.46 11.62
CA ALA A 391 1.36 9.02 13.01
C ALA A 391 1.14 7.50 13.14
N MET A 392 0.40 6.89 12.20
CA MET A 392 0.15 5.45 12.19
C MET A 392 1.33 4.63 11.67
N SER A 393 2.17 5.19 10.79
CA SER A 393 3.32 4.50 10.20
C SER A 393 4.33 3.93 11.21
N VAL A 394 4.42 4.52 12.41
CA VAL A 394 5.33 4.10 13.48
C VAL A 394 4.76 3.03 14.42
N LEU A 395 3.52 2.60 14.18
CA LEU A 395 2.76 1.67 15.02
C LEU A 395 2.60 0.33 14.29
N SER A 396 2.53 -0.78 15.03
CA SER A 396 2.36 -2.13 14.47
C SER A 396 0.90 -2.60 14.47
N PRO A 397 0.55 -3.63 13.66
CA PRO A 397 -0.79 -4.23 13.72
C PRO A 397 -1.15 -4.76 15.11
N ASP A 398 -0.16 -5.29 15.85
CA ASP A 398 -0.39 -5.80 17.21
C ASP A 398 -0.78 -4.68 18.20
N LEU A 399 -0.27 -3.47 17.99
CA LEU A 399 -0.58 -2.31 18.84
C LEU A 399 -2.01 -1.81 18.62
N ALA A 400 -2.60 -2.09 17.45
CA ALA A 400 -3.96 -1.70 17.10
C ALA A 400 -5.04 -2.12 18.09
N GLY A 401 -4.95 -3.37 18.55
CA GLY A 401 -5.89 -3.93 19.52
C GLY A 401 -5.81 -3.21 20.87
N TRP A 402 -4.60 -2.81 21.27
CA TRP A 402 -4.39 -2.01 22.47
C TRP A 402 -4.94 -0.60 22.32
N LEU A 403 -4.69 0.07 21.18
CA LEU A 403 -5.23 1.42 20.90
C LEU A 403 -6.76 1.45 20.87
N ALA A 404 -7.43 0.39 20.42
CA ALA A 404 -8.88 0.30 20.46
C ALA A 404 -9.46 0.21 21.89
N GLU A 405 -8.67 -0.23 22.88
CA GLU A 405 -9.01 -0.17 24.30
C GLU A 405 -8.69 1.20 24.94
N TYR A 406 -7.82 1.99 24.30
CA TYR A 406 -7.30 3.28 24.76
C TYR A 406 -7.40 4.35 23.65
N PRO A 407 -8.63 4.73 23.21
CA PRO A 407 -8.83 5.62 22.08
C PRO A 407 -8.22 7.02 22.28
N GLU A 408 -7.97 7.44 23.51
CA GLU A 408 -7.24 8.67 23.85
C GLU A 408 -5.74 8.61 23.52
N TRP A 409 -5.20 7.44 23.23
CA TRP A 409 -3.83 7.22 22.73
C TRP A 409 -3.78 7.00 21.21
N ASP A 410 -4.92 6.78 20.56
CA ASP A 410 -5.01 6.41 19.14
C ASP A 410 -4.93 7.64 18.22
N PRO A 411 -3.87 7.79 17.39
CA PRO A 411 -3.75 8.93 16.49
C PRO A 411 -4.95 9.12 15.56
N ARG A 412 -5.62 8.02 15.16
CA ARG A 412 -6.82 8.10 14.32
C ARG A 412 -7.99 8.80 15.01
N VAL A 413 -8.06 8.70 16.33
CA VAL A 413 -9.09 9.34 17.15
C VAL A 413 -8.64 10.74 17.55
N ILE A 414 -7.39 10.91 17.93
CA ILE A 414 -6.81 12.18 18.40
C ILE A 414 -6.83 13.24 17.28
N LEU A 415 -6.43 12.86 16.07
CA LEU A 415 -6.37 13.74 14.91
C LEU A 415 -7.73 13.94 14.23
N ALA A 416 -8.75 13.16 14.59
CA ALA A 416 -10.10 13.39 14.07
C ALA A 416 -10.67 14.71 14.58
N GLU A 417 -11.52 15.33 13.74
CA GLU A 417 -12.29 16.51 14.11
C GLU A 417 -13.06 16.28 15.42
N PRO A 418 -13.20 17.29 16.32
CA PRO A 418 -13.73 17.08 17.67
C PRO A 418 -15.11 16.43 17.68
N GLY A 419 -15.98 16.83 16.73
CA GLY A 419 -17.33 16.27 16.59
C GLY A 419 -17.36 14.83 16.06
N GLN A 420 -16.24 14.33 15.53
CA GLN A 420 -16.12 12.99 14.95
C GLN A 420 -15.36 12.01 15.85
N ARG A 421 -14.66 12.46 16.91
CA ARG A 421 -13.80 11.60 17.75
C ARG A 421 -14.53 10.42 18.39
N GLU A 422 -15.72 10.64 18.92
CA GLU A 422 -16.53 9.54 19.51
C GLU A 422 -16.91 8.50 18.45
N ARG A 423 -17.31 8.97 17.25
CA ARG A 423 -17.59 8.09 16.11
C ARG A 423 -16.31 7.36 15.67
N ALA A 424 -15.17 8.06 15.60
CA ALA A 424 -13.89 7.46 15.25
C ALA A 424 -13.53 6.33 16.23
N ALA A 425 -13.62 6.58 17.54
CA ALA A 425 -13.33 5.58 18.58
C ALA A 425 -14.29 4.37 18.53
N MET A 426 -15.57 4.60 18.24
CA MET A 426 -16.53 3.51 18.06
C MET A 426 -16.19 2.66 16.83
N LEU A 427 -15.87 3.31 15.71
CA LEU A 427 -15.56 2.64 14.46
C LEU A 427 -14.22 1.89 14.52
N THR A 428 -13.15 2.46 15.10
CA THR A 428 -11.86 1.75 15.27
C THR A 428 -12.03 0.44 16.01
N LYS A 429 -12.86 0.43 17.06
CA LYS A 429 -13.20 -0.80 17.79
C LYS A 429 -14.01 -1.78 16.93
N ALA A 430 -15.04 -1.29 16.24
CA ALA A 430 -15.87 -2.13 15.36
C ALA A 430 -15.06 -2.77 14.21
N MET A 431 -14.08 -2.06 13.66
CA MET A 431 -13.19 -2.56 12.59
C MET A 431 -12.39 -3.78 13.05
N ILE A 432 -12.01 -3.85 14.33
CA ILE A 432 -11.26 -4.98 14.91
C ILE A 432 -12.22 -6.13 15.26
N GLU A 433 -13.42 -5.81 15.76
CA GLU A 433 -14.40 -6.81 16.19
C GLU A 433 -15.18 -7.45 15.03
N GLN A 434 -15.31 -6.76 13.89
CA GLN A 434 -16.12 -7.17 12.73
C GLN A 434 -15.38 -6.93 11.39
N PRO A 435 -14.23 -7.58 11.18
CA PRO A 435 -13.43 -7.37 9.96
C PRO A 435 -14.20 -7.70 8.66
N GLU A 436 -15.19 -8.58 8.72
CA GLU A 436 -16.01 -8.96 7.56
C GLU A 436 -16.99 -7.87 7.08
N ASN A 437 -17.26 -6.85 7.91
CA ASN A 437 -18.21 -5.75 7.61
C ASN A 437 -17.51 -4.40 7.39
N LEU A 438 -16.20 -4.42 7.14
CA LEU A 438 -15.36 -3.22 7.06
C LEU A 438 -15.90 -2.16 6.08
N ASP A 439 -16.41 -2.55 4.92
CA ASP A 439 -16.94 -1.61 3.92
C ASP A 439 -18.18 -0.84 4.41
N GLU A 440 -19.07 -1.53 5.13
CA GLU A 440 -20.28 -0.92 5.71
C GLU A 440 -19.91 0.01 6.88
N LEU A 441 -18.93 -0.39 7.69
CA LEU A 441 -18.42 0.43 8.80
C LEU A 441 -17.69 1.69 8.33
N LEU A 442 -17.01 1.62 7.19
CA LEU A 442 -16.23 2.72 6.63
C LEU A 442 -17.06 3.66 5.76
N THR A 443 -18.31 3.30 5.44
CA THR A 443 -19.25 4.19 4.77
C THR A 443 -19.54 5.38 5.71
N ASP A 444 -19.12 6.59 5.32
CA ASP A 444 -19.17 7.82 6.13
C ASP A 444 -18.32 7.77 7.43
N ALA A 445 -17.20 7.05 7.43
CA ALA A 445 -16.21 7.14 8.50
C ALA A 445 -15.42 8.46 8.43
N PRO A 446 -14.93 8.98 9.58
CA PRO A 446 -13.96 10.09 9.59
C PRO A 446 -12.75 9.77 8.69
N GLU A 447 -12.19 10.80 8.04
CA GLU A 447 -11.04 10.64 7.11
C GLU A 447 -9.81 10.05 7.80
N THR A 448 -9.67 10.22 9.11
CA THR A 448 -8.61 9.58 9.91
C THR A 448 -8.76 8.06 10.05
N LEU A 449 -9.92 7.51 9.67
CA LEU A 449 -10.16 6.08 9.50
C LEU A 449 -10.18 5.67 8.04
N SER A 450 -9.83 6.60 7.13
CA SER A 450 -9.62 6.27 5.73
C SER A 450 -8.72 5.05 5.66
N PRO A 451 -9.06 4.08 4.82
CA PRO A 451 -8.22 2.92 4.65
C PRO A 451 -6.76 3.30 4.28
N MET A 452 -6.53 4.43 3.60
CA MET A 452 -5.19 4.99 3.34
C MET A 452 -4.35 5.29 4.60
N VAL A 453 -4.98 5.54 5.75
CA VAL A 453 -4.31 5.81 7.03
C VAL A 453 -3.84 4.53 7.72
N TRP A 454 -4.54 3.42 7.49
CA TRP A 454 -4.33 2.15 8.23
C TRP A 454 -3.81 1.01 7.34
N GLU A 455 -3.77 1.19 6.02
CA GLU A 455 -3.37 0.15 5.05
C GLU A 455 -2.07 -0.58 5.31
N PRO A 456 -1.02 0.01 5.93
CA PRO A 456 0.16 -0.77 6.25
C PRO A 456 -0.22 -2.11 6.91
N HIS A 457 -1.29 -2.14 7.71
CA HIS A 457 -1.71 -3.30 8.49
C HIS A 457 -2.54 -4.35 7.73
N ARG A 458 -3.07 -4.05 6.53
CA ARG A 458 -4.00 -4.94 5.81
C ARG A 458 -3.34 -5.83 4.77
N THR A 459 -2.21 -5.40 4.21
CA THR A 459 -1.50 -6.03 3.08
C THR A 459 -0.74 -7.31 3.44
N ILE A 460 -0.35 -7.49 4.71
CA ILE A 460 0.54 -8.58 5.14
C ILE A 460 -0.07 -9.99 4.95
N HIS A 461 -1.41 -10.12 4.93
CA HIS A 461 -2.04 -11.44 4.99
C HIS A 461 -2.31 -12.12 3.62
N HIS A 462 -2.14 -11.42 2.50
CA HIS A 462 -2.58 -11.96 1.19
C HIS A 462 -1.61 -11.75 -0.01
N GLU A 463 -0.42 -11.18 0.19
CA GLU A 463 0.48 -10.80 -0.92
C GLU A 463 1.57 -11.83 -1.28
N HIS A 464 1.62 -12.98 -0.60
CA HIS A 464 2.56 -14.04 -0.97
C HIS A 464 2.20 -14.74 -2.28
N ASP A 465 0.94 -14.66 -2.70
CA ASP A 465 0.48 -15.18 -3.98
C ASP A 465 0.58 -14.07 -5.03
N ALA A 466 0.83 -14.42 -6.30
CA ALA A 466 0.86 -13.49 -7.45
C ALA A 466 -0.50 -12.78 -7.75
N GLY A 467 -1.33 -12.56 -6.73
CA GLY A 467 -2.63 -11.91 -6.78
C GLY A 467 -2.61 -10.38 -6.61
N HIS A 468 -1.41 -9.77 -6.59
CA HIS A 468 -1.11 -8.33 -6.66
C HIS A 468 -2.09 -7.42 -5.91
N ALA A 469 -1.71 -7.05 -4.69
CA ALA A 469 -2.20 -5.82 -4.11
C ALA A 469 -1.62 -4.60 -4.86
N MET A 470 -2.21 -3.43 -4.62
CA MET A 470 -1.89 -2.17 -5.29
C MET A 470 -0.56 -1.67 -4.79
N CYS A 471 0.25 -1.13 -5.69
CA CYS A 471 1.39 -0.35 -5.27
C CYS A 471 0.87 0.97 -4.68
N MET A 472 0.90 1.08 -3.36
CA MET A 472 0.49 2.28 -2.62
C MET A 472 1.58 3.36 -2.64
N MET A 473 2.42 3.39 -3.68
CA MET A 473 3.44 4.41 -3.91
C MET A 473 2.82 5.76 -4.29
N LEU A 474 1.57 5.79 -4.74
CA LEU A 474 1.01 7.00 -5.35
C LEU A 474 0.54 8.09 -4.38
N PRO A 475 0.04 7.80 -3.17
CA PRO A 475 -0.19 8.83 -2.15
C PRO A 475 1.07 9.63 -1.84
N GLY A 476 2.21 8.98 -1.59
CA GLY A 476 3.44 9.72 -1.36
C GLY A 476 4.11 10.26 -2.63
N LEU A 477 3.87 9.71 -3.83
CA LEU A 477 4.20 10.41 -5.09
C LEU A 477 3.42 11.71 -5.23
N SER A 478 2.18 11.75 -4.77
CA SER A 478 1.38 12.98 -4.75
C SER A 478 1.96 14.00 -3.76
N SER A 479 2.44 13.55 -2.59
CA SER A 479 3.19 14.42 -1.66
C SER A 479 4.53 14.88 -2.23
N ASN A 480 5.21 14.03 -2.97
CA ASN A 480 6.44 14.36 -3.70
C ASN A 480 6.17 15.45 -4.75
N VAL A 481 5.12 15.30 -5.56
CA VAL A 481 4.66 16.32 -6.52
C VAL A 481 4.27 17.61 -5.81
N ALA A 482 3.54 17.53 -4.70
CA ALA A 482 3.11 18.71 -3.95
C ALA A 482 4.30 19.43 -3.29
N ALA A 483 5.27 18.70 -2.74
CA ALA A 483 6.51 19.25 -2.21
C ALA A 483 7.36 19.89 -3.31
N ALA A 484 7.44 19.25 -4.48
CA ALA A 484 8.16 19.79 -5.63
C ALA A 484 7.49 21.06 -6.18
N ARG A 485 6.16 21.09 -6.30
CA ARG A 485 5.40 22.31 -6.67
C ARG A 485 5.72 23.46 -5.73
N LEU A 486 5.65 23.23 -4.43
CA LEU A 486 5.97 24.24 -3.44
C LEU A 486 7.44 24.67 -3.52
N ALA A 487 8.37 23.73 -3.73
CA ALA A 487 9.78 24.05 -3.96
C ALA A 487 9.95 24.97 -5.18
N PHE A 488 9.26 24.68 -6.29
CA PHE A 488 9.32 25.51 -7.49
C PHE A 488 8.70 26.89 -7.30
N ASP A 489 7.54 26.98 -6.63
CA ASP A 489 6.90 28.26 -6.29
C ASP A 489 7.83 29.13 -5.42
N MET A 490 8.58 28.52 -4.50
CA MET A 490 9.58 29.20 -3.65
C MET A 490 10.95 29.40 -4.31
N ASN A 491 11.12 29.04 -5.58
CA ASN A 491 12.40 29.07 -6.28
C ASN A 491 13.53 28.31 -5.53
N LEU A 492 13.19 27.18 -4.91
CA LEU A 492 14.12 26.25 -4.26
C LEU A 492 14.66 25.22 -5.26
N GLY A 493 15.98 25.07 -5.32
CA GLY A 493 16.67 24.06 -6.14
C GLY A 493 17.24 24.63 -7.45
N ALA A 494 18.40 25.27 -7.37
CA ALA A 494 19.16 25.86 -8.46
C ALA A 494 19.74 24.84 -9.47
N MET A 495 19.06 23.71 -9.73
CA MET A 495 19.29 22.92 -10.94
C MET A 495 18.45 23.37 -12.13
N LEU A 496 17.46 24.24 -11.94
CA LEU A 496 16.59 24.66 -13.05
C LEU A 496 16.74 26.14 -13.44
N SER A 497 17.50 26.92 -12.67
CA SER A 497 17.84 28.31 -12.99
C SER A 497 18.94 28.45 -14.05
N ASP A 498 19.69 27.39 -14.35
CA ASP A 498 20.68 27.41 -15.45
C ASP A 498 20.01 27.25 -16.85
N LYS A 499 18.71 26.91 -16.89
CA LYS A 499 17.88 26.93 -18.11
C LYS A 499 16.83 28.03 -18.02
N GLY A 500 17.25 29.29 -17.91
CA GLY A 500 16.33 30.44 -17.98
C GLY A 500 15.40 30.36 -19.19
N ASP A 501 14.15 30.84 -19.07
CA ASP A 501 13.05 30.98 -20.07
C ASP A 501 12.72 29.82 -21.06
N ASP A 502 13.59 28.80 -21.25
CA ASP A 502 13.50 27.70 -22.22
C ASP A 502 13.18 26.33 -21.57
N GLN A 503 12.81 26.30 -20.29
CA GLN A 503 12.47 25.07 -19.58
C GLN A 503 11.19 24.43 -20.14
N THR A 504 11.29 23.18 -20.62
CA THR A 504 10.12 22.44 -21.11
C THR A 504 9.31 21.94 -19.92
N LEU A 505 8.01 22.25 -19.93
CA LEU A 505 7.06 21.81 -18.91
C LEU A 505 6.29 20.58 -19.36
N LEU A 506 6.07 19.66 -18.42
CA LEU A 506 5.21 18.50 -18.52
C LEU A 506 4.14 18.60 -17.43
N ASP A 507 2.88 18.86 -17.81
CA ASP A 507 1.75 19.05 -16.89
C ASP A 507 1.97 20.14 -15.80
N GLY A 508 2.58 21.25 -16.22
CA GLY A 508 2.81 22.42 -15.36
C GLY A 508 3.98 22.27 -14.39
N LEU A 509 4.82 21.27 -14.57
CA LEU A 509 6.06 21.04 -13.83
C LEU A 509 7.23 20.84 -14.80
N PRO A 510 8.48 21.06 -14.39
CA PRO A 510 9.65 20.76 -15.22
C PRO A 510 9.66 19.34 -15.76
N GLU A 511 9.90 19.17 -17.07
CA GLU A 511 10.03 17.83 -17.69
C GLU A 511 11.17 17.02 -17.05
N ASP A 512 12.27 17.68 -16.69
CA ASP A 512 13.42 17.07 -16.02
C ASP A 512 13.12 16.62 -14.57
N PHE A 513 11.94 16.94 -14.03
CA PHE A 513 11.43 16.40 -12.76
C PHE A 513 10.37 15.30 -12.99
N VAL A 514 9.30 15.62 -13.74
CA VAL A 514 8.17 14.70 -13.94
C VAL A 514 8.56 13.50 -14.79
N GLY A 515 9.42 13.69 -15.78
CA GLY A 515 9.89 12.64 -16.68
C GLY A 515 10.61 11.51 -15.93
N PRO A 516 11.68 11.80 -15.18
CA PRO A 516 12.35 10.82 -14.32
C PRO A 516 11.41 10.17 -13.30
N MET A 517 10.51 10.94 -12.67
CA MET A 517 9.54 10.37 -11.72
C MET A 517 8.59 9.37 -12.40
N LEU A 518 8.09 9.69 -13.58
CA LEU A 518 7.28 8.75 -14.37
C LEU A 518 8.08 7.50 -14.76
N ARG A 519 9.34 7.67 -15.14
CA ARG A 519 10.23 6.54 -15.46
C ARG A 519 10.45 5.65 -14.24
N ASP A 520 10.63 6.22 -13.05
CA ASP A 520 10.80 5.50 -11.79
C ASP A 520 9.59 4.62 -11.47
N VAL A 521 8.36 5.18 -11.53
CA VAL A 521 7.13 4.38 -11.36
C VAL A 521 7.06 3.22 -12.35
N VAL A 522 7.41 3.46 -13.61
CA VAL A 522 7.40 2.38 -14.61
C VAL A 522 8.47 1.35 -14.33
N MET A 523 9.67 1.75 -13.87
CA MET A 523 10.71 0.80 -13.45
C MET A 523 10.23 -0.06 -12.28
N HIS A 524 9.55 0.53 -11.30
CA HIS A 524 8.95 -0.14 -10.14
C HIS A 524 7.95 -1.22 -10.57
N GLU A 525 6.95 -0.84 -11.38
CA GLU A 525 5.92 -1.79 -11.83
C GLU A 525 6.53 -2.91 -12.67
N VAL A 526 7.51 -2.59 -13.52
CA VAL A 526 8.24 -3.61 -14.30
C VAL A 526 9.02 -4.55 -13.39
N GLY A 527 9.57 -4.07 -12.27
CA GLY A 527 10.23 -4.90 -11.26
C GLY A 527 9.32 -5.99 -10.68
N HIS A 528 8.06 -5.65 -10.35
CA HIS A 528 7.05 -6.65 -9.98
C HIS A 528 6.83 -7.66 -11.10
N THR A 529 6.75 -7.19 -12.35
CA THR A 529 6.60 -8.09 -13.49
C THR A 529 7.80 -9.00 -13.74
N MET A 530 8.99 -8.65 -13.23
CA MET A 530 10.17 -9.52 -13.26
C MET A 530 10.19 -10.56 -12.12
N GLY A 531 9.22 -10.49 -11.20
CA GLY A 531 9.04 -11.36 -10.05
C GLY A 531 9.54 -10.77 -8.73
N LEU A 532 9.93 -9.49 -8.67
CA LEU A 532 10.44 -8.86 -7.45
C LEU A 532 9.31 -8.40 -6.52
N THR A 533 9.49 -8.55 -5.22
CA THR A 533 8.65 -7.90 -4.19
C THR A 533 9.18 -6.51 -3.89
N HIS A 534 8.43 -5.72 -3.10
CA HIS A 534 8.95 -4.48 -2.53
C HIS A 534 10.22 -4.72 -1.70
N ASN A 535 11.06 -3.70 -1.54
CA ASN A 535 12.22 -3.71 -0.65
C ASN A 535 12.42 -2.34 0.00
N TRP A 536 11.99 -2.22 1.25
CA TRP A 536 12.01 -0.98 2.05
C TRP A 536 13.39 -0.59 2.58
N LYS A 537 14.45 -1.32 2.17
CA LYS A 537 15.85 -0.97 2.45
C LYS A 537 16.52 -0.23 1.29
N GLY A 538 15.75 0.09 0.24
CA GLY A 538 16.21 0.71 -0.98
C GLY A 538 16.89 2.05 -0.75
N SER A 539 16.25 2.89 0.06
CA SER A 539 16.63 4.26 0.39
C SER A 539 17.98 4.39 1.13
N ALA A 540 18.45 3.33 1.78
CA ALA A 540 19.61 3.36 2.66
C ALA A 540 20.99 3.25 1.96
N LEU A 541 21.03 3.28 0.61
CA LEU A 541 22.26 3.08 -0.17
C LEU A 541 23.30 4.19 0.09
N HIS A 542 22.88 5.44 -0.09
CA HIS A 542 23.75 6.62 0.00
C HIS A 542 23.34 7.53 1.16
N SER A 543 24.27 8.32 1.70
CA SER A 543 23.90 9.43 2.59
C SER A 543 23.28 10.58 1.79
N ILE A 544 22.54 11.46 2.47
CA ILE A 544 21.97 12.67 1.84
C ILE A 544 23.08 13.56 1.26
N ALA A 545 24.24 13.66 1.91
CA ALA A 545 25.38 14.41 1.40
C ALA A 545 26.03 13.77 0.15
N GLU A 546 26.12 12.42 0.10
CA GLU A 546 26.70 11.70 -1.04
C GLU A 546 25.88 11.91 -2.32
N MET A 547 24.56 11.71 -2.26
CA MET A 547 23.66 11.83 -3.42
C MET A 547 23.47 13.28 -3.90
N ASN A 548 23.83 14.25 -3.07
CA ASN A 548 23.77 15.69 -3.35
C ASN A 548 25.19 16.29 -3.45
N SER A 549 26.16 15.50 -3.91
CA SER A 549 27.53 15.96 -4.18
C SER A 549 27.72 16.30 -5.67
N ASP A 550 28.63 17.23 -5.94
CA ASP A 550 28.93 17.64 -7.32
C ASP A 550 29.45 16.46 -8.15
N GLY A 551 28.83 16.22 -9.31
CA GLY A 551 29.18 15.13 -10.22
C GLY A 551 28.66 13.74 -9.85
N PHE A 552 27.75 13.61 -8.89
CA PHE A 552 27.10 12.32 -8.57
C PHE A 552 26.21 11.82 -9.73
N ASP A 553 26.45 10.58 -10.21
CA ASP A 553 25.73 9.98 -11.37
C ASP A 553 25.30 8.52 -11.10
N GLU A 554 25.32 8.08 -9.83
CA GLU A 554 24.88 6.73 -9.44
C GLU A 554 23.36 6.70 -9.14
N PRO A 555 22.70 5.53 -9.19
CA PRO A 555 21.36 5.36 -8.65
C PRO A 555 21.30 5.78 -7.18
N ILE A 556 20.40 6.71 -6.83
CA ILE A 556 20.27 7.19 -5.45
C ILE A 556 19.72 6.13 -4.46
N GLN A 557 19.19 5.02 -4.97
CA GLN A 557 18.63 3.90 -4.19
C GLN A 557 19.22 2.57 -4.63
N SER A 558 19.25 1.59 -3.72
CA SER A 558 19.71 0.24 -4.04
C SER A 558 18.74 -0.53 -4.92
N THR A 559 17.45 -0.20 -4.86
CA THR A 559 16.37 -0.81 -5.63
C THR A 559 15.31 0.22 -5.97
N VAL A 560 14.67 0.09 -7.14
CA VAL A 560 13.44 0.83 -7.47
C VAL A 560 12.21 0.27 -6.76
N MET A 561 12.33 -0.87 -6.05
CA MET A 561 11.23 -1.54 -5.35
C MET A 561 10.88 -0.92 -3.98
N ASP A 562 11.36 0.29 -3.70
CA ASP A 562 11.13 1.03 -2.45
C ASP A 562 10.21 2.23 -2.70
N TYR A 563 9.55 2.74 -1.66
CA TYR A 563 8.74 3.97 -1.73
C TYR A 563 9.49 5.14 -1.10
N ALA A 564 10.54 5.62 -1.78
CA ALA A 564 11.29 6.76 -1.29
C ALA A 564 10.57 8.10 -1.54
N LEU A 565 10.87 9.06 -0.67
CA LEU A 565 10.48 10.46 -0.90
C LEU A 565 11.45 11.13 -1.87
N THR A 566 10.97 12.16 -2.57
CA THR A 566 11.79 12.94 -3.49
C THR A 566 12.93 13.63 -2.75
N ASN A 567 14.14 13.49 -3.28
CA ASN A 567 15.34 14.17 -2.82
C ASN A 567 15.26 15.67 -3.16
N ILE A 568 14.72 16.47 -2.27
CA ILE A 568 14.72 17.94 -2.35
C ILE A 568 15.55 18.45 -1.19
N ILE A 569 16.60 19.22 -1.48
CA ILE A 569 17.42 19.87 -0.46
C ILE A 569 17.19 21.38 -0.45
N VAL A 570 17.36 22.00 0.72
CA VAL A 570 17.48 23.45 0.80
C VAL A 570 18.95 23.79 0.57
N GLU A 571 19.23 24.47 -0.54
CA GLU A 571 20.61 24.85 -0.90
C GLU A 571 21.22 25.79 0.15
N ASP A 572 22.42 25.42 0.58
CA ASP A 572 23.22 26.16 1.54
C ASP A 572 24.70 25.95 1.18
N GLU A 573 25.34 27.00 0.67
CA GLU A 573 26.74 26.97 0.24
C GLU A 573 27.69 26.51 1.36
N SER A 574 27.34 26.73 2.64
CA SER A 574 28.18 26.33 3.77
C SER A 574 28.26 24.81 3.96
N ARG A 575 27.30 24.08 3.40
CA ARG A 575 27.19 22.62 3.51
C ARG A 575 27.82 21.88 2.32
N GLY A 576 28.18 22.61 1.27
CA GLY A 576 28.84 22.05 0.08
C GLY A 576 27.99 21.01 -0.68
N MET A 577 26.67 21.06 -0.52
CA MET A 577 25.72 20.19 -1.21
C MET A 577 25.12 20.94 -2.41
N VAL A 578 24.92 20.21 -3.50
CA VAL A 578 24.18 20.65 -4.69
C VAL A 578 22.99 19.74 -4.89
N GLN A 579 21.88 20.26 -5.43
CA GLN A 579 20.70 19.45 -5.69
C GLN A 579 21.05 18.27 -6.60
N GLY A 580 20.95 17.04 -6.08
CA GLY A 580 21.16 15.82 -6.84
C GLY A 580 19.92 15.36 -7.59
N ASN A 581 19.91 14.10 -8.03
CA ASN A 581 18.74 13.48 -8.64
C ASN A 581 17.56 13.48 -7.66
N TYR A 582 16.38 13.92 -8.13
CA TYR A 582 15.14 13.97 -7.35
C TYR A 582 14.56 12.59 -7.01
N VAL A 583 14.76 11.63 -7.91
CA VAL A 583 14.27 10.25 -7.88
C VAL A 583 15.36 9.34 -8.47
N PRO A 584 15.26 8.00 -8.35
CA PRO A 584 16.17 7.08 -9.05
C PRO A 584 16.31 7.40 -10.54
N ASN A 585 17.54 7.66 -10.95
CA ASN A 585 17.90 7.85 -12.36
C ASN A 585 18.14 6.53 -13.10
N ASP A 586 18.17 5.38 -12.44
CA ASP A 586 18.23 4.04 -13.05
C ASP A 586 17.91 2.94 -12.01
N ILE A 587 17.81 1.67 -12.44
CA ILE A 587 17.75 0.53 -11.51
C ILE A 587 19.04 0.40 -10.69
N GLY A 588 18.90 -0.03 -9.43
CA GLY A 588 19.98 -0.05 -8.45
C GLY A 588 20.72 -1.38 -8.32
N PRO A 589 21.81 -1.43 -7.52
CA PRO A 589 22.61 -2.64 -7.30
C PRO A 589 21.82 -3.85 -6.78
N TYR A 590 20.80 -3.65 -5.94
CA TYR A 590 19.92 -4.73 -5.48
C TYR A 590 19.10 -5.31 -6.63
N ASP A 591 18.54 -4.47 -7.51
CA ASP A 591 17.76 -4.93 -8.67
C ASP A 591 18.62 -5.80 -9.59
N MET A 592 19.84 -5.34 -9.85
CA MET A 592 20.84 -6.07 -10.64
C MET A 592 21.17 -7.43 -10.02
N TRP A 593 21.35 -7.48 -8.70
CA TRP A 593 21.65 -8.72 -7.97
C TRP A 593 20.46 -9.68 -7.87
N ALA A 594 19.24 -9.17 -7.65
CA ALA A 594 18.03 -9.97 -7.57
C ALA A 594 17.72 -10.64 -8.92
N ILE A 595 17.92 -9.92 -10.03
CA ILE A 595 17.84 -10.48 -11.38
C ILE A 595 18.97 -11.48 -11.63
N GLU A 596 20.21 -11.20 -11.20
CA GLU A 596 21.30 -12.17 -11.26
C GLU A 596 20.90 -13.49 -10.57
N TRP A 597 20.37 -13.41 -9.36
CA TRP A 597 19.94 -14.58 -8.59
C TRP A 597 18.81 -15.34 -9.31
N ASN A 598 17.79 -14.62 -9.80
CA ASN A 598 16.59 -15.26 -10.37
C ASN A 598 16.85 -15.86 -11.76
N TYR A 599 17.78 -15.28 -12.53
CA TYR A 599 18.02 -15.62 -13.94
C TYR A 599 19.43 -16.18 -14.25
N THR A 600 20.30 -16.38 -13.24
CA THR A 600 21.60 -17.03 -13.47
C THR A 600 21.44 -18.45 -14.04
N PHE A 601 22.32 -18.77 -15.00
CA PHE A 601 22.53 -20.12 -15.54
C PHE A 601 23.48 -20.97 -14.67
N GLY A 602 24.09 -20.37 -13.65
CA GLY A 602 24.93 -21.03 -12.65
C GLY A 602 24.15 -21.46 -11.41
N ASP A 603 24.85 -21.59 -10.27
CA ASP A 603 24.23 -21.91 -8.99
C ASP A 603 23.70 -20.63 -8.30
N PRO A 604 22.36 -20.47 -8.15
CA PRO A 604 21.80 -19.32 -7.43
C PRO A 604 22.25 -19.22 -5.97
N LYS A 605 22.64 -20.34 -5.33
CA LYS A 605 23.07 -20.34 -3.93
C LYS A 605 24.36 -19.56 -3.74
N GLU A 606 25.24 -19.55 -4.74
CA GLU A 606 26.47 -18.75 -4.72
C GLU A 606 26.18 -17.26 -4.90
N VAL A 607 25.20 -16.91 -5.73
CA VAL A 607 24.74 -15.52 -5.89
C VAL A 607 24.10 -15.00 -4.61
N ALA A 608 23.28 -15.83 -3.94
CA ALA A 608 22.56 -15.46 -2.72
C ALA A 608 23.47 -15.15 -1.52
N LYS A 609 24.71 -15.65 -1.49
CA LYS A 609 25.68 -15.35 -0.41
C LYS A 609 26.05 -13.86 -0.33
N LYS A 610 25.84 -13.11 -1.41
CA LYS A 610 26.07 -11.66 -1.45
C LYS A 610 25.01 -10.85 -0.69
N ALA A 611 23.94 -11.48 -0.18
CA ALA A 611 22.85 -10.80 0.55
C ALA A 611 23.27 -10.13 1.87
N ALA A 612 24.47 -10.45 2.37
CA ALA A 612 25.05 -9.79 3.53
C ALA A 612 25.65 -8.41 3.20
N MET A 613 25.87 -8.09 1.92
CA MET A 613 26.38 -6.79 1.49
C MET A 613 25.31 -5.70 1.71
N PRO A 614 25.67 -4.49 2.18
CA PRO A 614 24.71 -3.42 2.43
C PRO A 614 23.82 -3.08 1.23
N GLU A 615 24.39 -3.04 0.02
CA GLU A 615 23.68 -2.76 -1.22
C GLU A 615 22.72 -3.88 -1.66
N HIS A 616 22.75 -5.05 -1.01
CA HIS A 616 21.86 -6.17 -1.25
C HIS A 616 20.89 -6.42 -0.08
N ALA A 617 20.83 -5.51 0.90
CA ALA A 617 19.97 -5.65 2.04
C ALA A 617 18.49 -5.71 1.60
N TYR A 618 17.73 -6.62 2.22
CA TYR A 618 16.36 -6.90 1.85
C TYR A 618 15.43 -6.94 3.06
N MET A 619 14.33 -6.20 2.96
CA MET A 619 13.17 -6.35 3.83
C MET A 619 11.92 -5.80 3.12
N ALA A 620 10.83 -6.56 3.09
CA ALA A 620 9.58 -6.16 2.43
C ALA A 620 8.47 -5.91 3.47
N GLU A 621 7.21 -6.22 3.13
CA GLU A 621 6.02 -5.94 3.92
C GLU A 621 6.08 -6.53 5.34
N ASP A 622 6.72 -7.70 5.49
CA ASP A 622 6.92 -8.35 6.78
C ASP A 622 7.89 -7.60 7.71
N GLY A 623 8.66 -6.65 7.18
CA GLY A 623 9.51 -5.77 7.96
C GLY A 623 9.09 -4.31 8.04
N ALA A 624 8.01 -3.90 7.36
CA ALA A 624 7.46 -2.54 7.51
C ALA A 624 7.17 -2.21 9.00
N PHE A 625 6.79 -3.22 9.79
CA PHE A 625 6.55 -3.12 11.24
C PHE A 625 7.67 -3.63 12.13
N SER A 626 8.80 -4.00 11.53
CA SER A 626 9.97 -4.40 12.30
C SER A 626 10.57 -3.19 13.03
N PRO A 627 11.36 -3.41 14.08
CA PRO A 627 12.11 -2.33 14.74
C PRO A 627 13.26 -1.79 13.86
N ASP A 628 13.44 -2.26 12.63
CA ASP A 628 14.51 -1.77 11.75
C ASP A 628 14.16 -0.39 11.18
N PRO A 629 14.93 0.66 11.51
CA PRO A 629 14.67 1.99 10.99
C PRO A 629 15.01 2.14 9.51
N GLN A 630 15.75 1.20 8.92
CA GLN A 630 16.08 1.20 7.49
C GLN A 630 15.13 0.33 6.66
N ALA A 631 14.08 -0.24 7.26
CA ALA A 631 13.06 -1.01 6.55
C ALA A 631 11.72 -0.28 6.66
N LYS A 632 11.67 0.93 6.11
CA LYS A 632 10.53 1.85 6.19
C LYS A 632 10.24 2.45 4.83
N THR A 633 8.97 2.73 4.57
CA THR A 633 8.56 3.51 3.41
C THR A 633 8.60 4.99 3.75
N TRP A 634 8.62 5.82 2.71
CA TRP A 634 8.58 7.28 2.83
C TRP A 634 9.77 7.89 3.55
N ASP A 635 10.96 7.31 3.36
CA ASP A 635 12.22 7.85 3.82
C ASP A 635 13.24 7.97 2.68
N LEU A 636 14.40 8.55 2.99
CA LEU A 636 15.52 8.65 2.06
C LEU A 636 16.84 8.71 2.84
N GLY A 637 17.87 8.04 2.34
CA GLY A 637 19.24 8.11 2.85
C GLY A 637 19.58 7.01 3.87
N ARG A 638 20.88 6.68 3.94
CA ARG A 638 21.46 5.68 4.87
C ARG A 638 21.08 5.93 6.33
N ASP A 639 21.04 7.21 6.70
CA ASP A 639 20.48 7.73 7.94
C ASP A 639 19.32 8.66 7.58
N SER A 640 18.09 8.18 7.76
CA SER A 640 16.89 8.94 7.42
C SER A 640 16.64 10.13 8.35
N ILE A 641 17.39 10.27 9.46
CA ILE A 641 17.37 11.50 10.27
C ILE A 641 18.00 12.66 9.50
N ASP A 642 19.05 12.43 8.71
CA ASP A 642 19.64 13.48 7.86
C ASP A 642 18.61 14.05 6.88
N PHE A 643 17.75 13.16 6.34
CA PHE A 643 16.66 13.57 5.46
C PHE A 643 15.51 14.24 6.22
N ALA A 644 15.16 13.76 7.41
CA ALA A 644 14.20 14.42 8.28
C ALA A 644 14.63 15.87 8.59
N GLU A 645 15.93 16.10 8.80
CA GLU A 645 16.49 17.45 8.97
C GLU A 645 16.39 18.31 7.69
N GLU A 646 16.58 17.74 6.49
CA GLU A 646 16.28 18.47 5.24
C GLU A 646 14.81 18.85 5.13
N ARG A 647 13.91 17.94 5.50
CA ARG A 647 12.47 18.21 5.49
C ARG A 647 12.13 19.34 6.44
N ILE A 648 12.71 19.38 7.64
CA ILE A 648 12.50 20.51 8.57
C ILE A 648 13.08 21.81 8.01
N ARG A 649 14.28 21.80 7.43
CA ARG A 649 14.83 22.99 6.76
C ARG A 649 13.91 23.52 5.67
N PHE A 650 13.34 22.63 4.85
CA PHE A 650 12.36 22.99 3.84
C PHE A 650 11.10 23.60 4.46
N VAL A 651 10.56 22.96 5.52
CA VAL A 651 9.37 23.43 6.25
C VAL A 651 9.59 24.82 6.84
N ASP A 652 10.73 25.05 7.49
CA ASP A 652 11.04 26.32 8.14
C ASP A 652 11.16 27.46 7.12
N LYS A 653 11.83 27.19 5.99
CA LYS A 653 11.92 28.18 4.91
C LYS A 653 10.55 28.47 4.29
N ALA A 654 9.74 27.43 4.03
CA ALA A 654 8.40 27.59 3.47
C ALA A 654 7.45 28.36 4.39
N ARG A 655 7.58 28.19 5.71
CA ARG A 655 6.82 28.99 6.69
C ARG A 655 7.27 30.44 6.72
N ALA A 656 8.57 30.70 6.67
CA ALA A 656 9.11 32.06 6.66
C ALA A 656 8.68 32.86 5.43
N GLU A 657 8.50 32.20 4.29
CA GLU A 657 8.12 32.80 3.01
C GLU A 657 6.61 32.65 2.69
N LEU A 658 5.82 32.08 3.61
CA LEU A 658 4.43 31.67 3.38
C LEU A 658 3.53 32.82 2.91
N LEU A 659 3.64 33.99 3.53
CA LEU A 659 2.78 35.14 3.24
C LEU A 659 3.32 36.04 2.13
N THR A 660 4.51 35.76 1.61
CA THR A 660 5.20 36.63 0.63
C THR A 660 5.45 35.95 -0.70
N GLU A 661 6.15 34.81 -0.71
CA GLU A 661 6.55 34.13 -1.95
C GLU A 661 5.59 32.99 -2.29
N VAL A 662 4.98 32.36 -1.28
CA VAL A 662 4.09 31.20 -1.50
C VAL A 662 2.68 31.60 -1.88
N VAL A 663 2.15 32.68 -1.30
CA VAL A 663 0.82 33.23 -1.63
C VAL A 663 1.01 34.49 -2.47
N GLU A 664 0.67 34.40 -3.75
CA GLU A 664 0.87 35.47 -4.73
C GLU A 664 -0.28 36.50 -4.73
N ASP A 665 0.01 37.69 -5.28
CA ASP A 665 -0.97 38.74 -5.49
C ASP A 665 -2.15 38.26 -6.35
N GLY A 666 -3.35 38.26 -5.77
CA GLY A 666 -4.58 37.85 -6.45
C GLY A 666 -5.05 36.44 -6.10
N GLU A 667 -4.26 35.68 -5.34
CA GLU A 667 -4.69 34.41 -4.75
C GLU A 667 -5.53 34.61 -3.46
N THR A 668 -6.24 33.57 -3.06
CA THR A 668 -6.97 33.56 -1.78
C THR A 668 -6.03 33.23 -0.62
N TRP A 669 -6.23 33.87 0.53
CA TRP A 669 -5.54 33.53 1.79
C TRP A 669 -5.81 32.11 2.27
N GLN A 670 -6.84 31.43 1.75
CA GLN A 670 -7.03 30.00 1.97
C GLN A 670 -5.80 29.17 1.54
N LYS A 671 -5.04 29.61 0.53
CA LYS A 671 -3.78 28.97 0.13
C LYS A 671 -2.78 28.93 1.28
N ALA A 672 -2.68 29.99 2.07
CA ALA A 672 -1.80 30.03 3.26
C ALA A 672 -2.15 28.90 4.24
N ARG A 673 -3.45 28.68 4.51
CA ARG A 673 -3.93 27.59 5.37
C ARG A 673 -3.62 26.22 4.79
N GLN A 674 -3.88 26.01 3.50
CA GLN A 674 -3.63 24.73 2.82
C GLN A 674 -2.15 24.37 2.85
N VAL A 675 -1.28 25.31 2.46
CA VAL A 675 0.17 25.08 2.49
C VAL A 675 0.66 24.88 3.92
N HIS A 676 0.22 25.70 4.88
CA HIS A 676 0.61 25.49 6.28
C HIS A 676 0.21 24.10 6.81
N GLN A 677 -0.98 23.59 6.45
CA GLN A 677 -1.41 22.23 6.79
C GLN A 677 -0.55 21.16 6.11
N GLN A 678 -0.16 21.36 4.84
CA GLN A 678 0.78 20.48 4.15
C GLN A 678 2.15 20.46 4.85
N LEU A 679 2.64 21.61 5.30
CA LEU A 679 3.91 21.74 6.03
C LEU A 679 3.85 21.06 7.41
N LEU A 680 2.70 21.09 8.09
CA LEU A 680 2.47 20.30 9.30
C LEU A 680 2.51 18.79 9.01
N GLY A 681 1.98 18.36 7.86
CA GLY A 681 2.13 17.00 7.34
C GLY A 681 3.60 16.61 7.20
N MET A 682 4.38 17.42 6.50
CA MET A 682 5.83 17.19 6.32
C MET A 682 6.60 17.15 7.64
N GLN A 683 6.32 18.06 8.57
CA GLN A 683 6.90 18.04 9.92
C GLN A 683 6.53 16.76 10.67
N SER A 684 5.25 16.34 10.63
CA SER A 684 4.82 15.09 11.26
C SER A 684 5.48 13.87 10.62
N GLY A 685 5.65 13.86 9.29
CA GLY A 685 6.41 12.83 8.58
C GLY A 685 7.87 12.76 9.02
N ALA A 686 8.53 13.91 9.18
CA ALA A 686 9.90 13.99 9.70
C ALA A 686 10.03 13.46 11.13
N ILE A 687 9.09 13.80 12.01
CA ILE A 687 9.02 13.26 13.37
C ILE A 687 8.84 11.74 13.34
N SER A 688 7.96 11.22 12.49
CA SER A 688 7.75 9.77 12.34
C SER A 688 8.99 9.05 11.80
N MET A 689 9.72 9.64 10.84
CA MET A 689 11.00 9.10 10.36
C MET A 689 12.00 8.95 11.51
N ALA A 690 12.20 9.98 12.33
CA ALA A 690 13.07 9.92 13.50
C ALA A 690 12.57 8.89 14.55
N MET A 691 11.25 8.77 14.74
CA MET A 691 10.63 7.83 15.68
C MET A 691 11.04 6.38 15.43
N HIS A 692 11.31 5.98 14.18
CA HIS A 692 11.73 4.62 13.85
C HIS A 692 13.09 4.25 14.46
N TRP A 693 13.96 5.22 14.71
CA TRP A 693 15.30 5.01 15.28
C TRP A 693 15.27 4.79 16.79
N VAL A 694 14.32 5.40 17.51
CA VAL A 694 14.20 5.25 18.97
C VAL A 694 13.74 3.83 19.32
N GLY A 695 14.54 3.08 20.09
CA GLY A 695 14.28 1.66 20.36
C GLY A 695 14.48 0.74 19.16
N GLY A 696 15.05 1.24 18.06
CA GLY A 696 15.24 0.49 16.82
C GLY A 696 16.32 -0.60 16.91
N SER A 697 16.27 -1.55 15.97
CA SER A 697 17.28 -2.60 15.78
C SER A 697 17.40 -2.94 14.32
N HIS A 698 18.63 -2.95 13.79
CA HIS A 698 18.90 -3.43 12.43
C HIS A 698 18.65 -4.93 12.34
N ILE A 699 17.88 -5.35 11.33
CA ILE A 699 17.51 -6.74 11.06
C ILE A 699 18.09 -7.15 9.70
N GLN A 700 18.88 -8.23 9.69
CA GLN A 700 19.48 -8.79 8.47
C GLN A 700 19.05 -10.24 8.28
N ARG A 701 18.79 -10.65 7.03
CA ARG A 701 18.42 -12.03 6.67
C ARG A 701 19.62 -12.94 6.38
N SER A 702 20.82 -12.54 6.76
CA SER A 702 22.04 -13.31 6.51
C SER A 702 21.97 -14.71 7.13
N MET A 703 22.53 -15.69 6.42
CA MET A 703 22.64 -17.06 6.88
C MET A 703 24.02 -17.32 7.51
N LYS A 704 24.07 -18.31 8.41
CA LYS A 704 25.35 -18.76 8.98
C LYS A 704 26.28 -19.24 7.87
N GLY A 705 27.44 -18.60 7.76
CA GLY A 705 28.45 -18.90 6.73
C GLY A 705 28.41 -17.95 5.53
N ASP A 706 27.47 -17.00 5.49
CA ASP A 706 27.54 -15.89 4.55
C ASP A 706 28.80 -15.04 4.86
N PRO A 707 29.61 -14.70 3.85
CA PRO A 707 30.82 -13.90 4.06
C PRO A 707 30.49 -12.54 4.67
N ASP A 708 31.28 -12.12 5.66
CA ASP A 708 31.21 -10.80 6.31
C ASP A 708 29.83 -10.41 6.87
N ALA A 709 28.96 -11.41 7.11
CA ALA A 709 27.61 -11.18 7.61
C ALA A 709 27.61 -10.64 9.06
N PRO A 710 26.88 -9.52 9.34
CA PRO A 710 26.69 -9.05 10.70
C PRO A 710 25.79 -10.01 11.50
N ALA A 711 25.69 -9.76 12.81
CA ALA A 711 24.66 -10.41 13.62
C ALA A 711 23.27 -10.09 13.03
N PRO A 712 22.35 -11.08 12.89
CA PRO A 712 21.04 -10.87 12.28
C PRO A 712 20.15 -9.82 12.98
N ILE A 713 20.43 -9.53 14.25
CA ILE A 713 19.76 -8.49 15.04
C ILE A 713 20.85 -7.70 15.75
N ARG A 714 20.86 -6.38 15.57
CA ARG A 714 21.77 -5.47 16.25
C ARG A 714 21.01 -4.21 16.68
N PRO A 715 21.00 -3.83 17.97
CA PRO A 715 20.44 -2.55 18.40
C PRO A 715 21.04 -1.39 17.61
N VAL A 716 20.22 -0.38 17.33
CA VAL A 716 20.72 0.90 16.82
C VAL A 716 21.66 1.51 17.86
N ASP A 717 22.74 2.16 17.42
CA ASP A 717 23.75 2.73 18.31
C ASP A 717 23.12 3.80 19.23
N ALA A 718 23.53 3.84 20.51
CA ALA A 718 22.87 4.67 21.53
C ALA A 718 22.85 6.17 21.16
N ASP A 719 23.95 6.69 20.62
CA ASP A 719 24.05 8.09 20.18
C ASP A 719 23.07 8.43 19.05
N GLN A 720 22.85 7.49 18.12
CA GLN A 720 21.89 7.65 17.04
C GLN A 720 20.45 7.69 17.59
N GLN A 721 20.14 6.82 18.55
CA GLN A 721 18.82 6.83 19.20
C GLN A 721 18.58 8.11 20.00
N ARG A 722 19.62 8.65 20.66
CA ARG A 722 19.55 9.93 21.38
C ARG A 722 19.40 11.11 20.42
N ARG A 723 20.11 11.14 19.29
CA ARG A 723 19.91 12.13 18.22
C ARG A 723 18.46 12.13 17.74
N ALA A 724 17.90 10.95 17.49
CA ALA A 724 16.50 10.79 17.10
C ALA A 724 15.53 11.32 18.16
N LEU A 725 15.78 10.99 19.43
CA LEU A 725 14.97 11.47 20.54
C LEU A 725 15.00 12.99 20.66
N SER A 726 16.19 13.61 20.57
CA SER A 726 16.35 15.06 20.57
C SER A 726 15.60 15.70 19.41
N PHE A 727 15.77 15.17 18.19
CA PHE A 727 15.03 15.65 17.02
C PHE A 727 13.50 15.62 17.23
N ILE A 728 12.96 14.52 17.77
CA ILE A 728 11.53 14.42 18.07
C ILE A 728 11.13 15.45 19.12
N VAL A 729 11.94 15.64 20.16
CA VAL A 729 11.66 16.61 21.22
C VAL A 729 11.61 18.03 20.65
N ASP A 730 12.62 18.40 19.88
CA ASP A 730 12.78 19.75 19.32
C ASP A 730 11.70 20.08 18.30
N HIS A 731 11.21 19.10 17.54
CA HIS A 731 10.24 19.35 16.46
C HIS A 731 8.80 18.93 16.78
N ALA A 732 8.55 18.13 17.81
CA ALA A 732 7.19 17.78 18.22
C ALA A 732 6.72 18.59 19.44
N PHE A 733 7.59 18.81 20.43
CA PHE A 733 7.18 19.32 21.75
C PHE A 733 7.51 20.80 21.97
N ASP A 734 8.41 21.38 21.19
CA ASP A 734 8.59 22.84 21.13
C ASP A 734 7.44 23.49 20.34
N SER A 735 6.78 24.48 20.95
CA SER A 735 5.69 25.21 20.30
C SER A 735 6.17 26.17 19.23
N ASP A 736 7.41 26.66 19.31
CA ASP A 736 8.01 27.55 18.31
C ASP A 736 8.28 26.79 17.00
N ALA A 737 8.52 25.47 17.06
CA ALA A 737 8.73 24.61 15.90
C ALA A 737 7.52 24.48 14.95
N PHE A 738 6.35 25.01 15.33
CA PHE A 738 5.18 25.07 14.45
C PHE A 738 5.13 26.33 13.59
N GLY A 739 6.04 27.30 13.80
CA GLY A 739 6.14 28.54 13.02
C GLY A 739 4.86 29.37 13.07
N LEU A 740 4.31 29.53 14.28
CA LEU A 740 3.04 30.24 14.50
C LEU A 740 3.29 31.57 15.20
N ASP A 741 2.88 32.66 14.54
CA ASP A 741 2.83 33.99 15.15
C ASP A 741 1.46 34.67 14.94
N THR A 742 1.30 35.85 15.52
CA THR A 742 0.02 36.58 15.45
C THR A 742 -0.35 36.99 14.01
N GLU A 743 0.66 37.28 13.19
CA GLU A 743 0.46 37.69 11.80
C GLU A 743 -0.01 36.50 10.96
N THR A 744 0.77 35.42 10.94
CA THR A 744 0.47 34.17 10.25
C THR A 744 -0.92 33.65 10.60
N LEU A 745 -1.26 33.56 11.88
CA LEU A 745 -2.57 33.08 12.33
C LEU A 745 -3.75 33.92 11.81
N SER A 746 -3.54 35.21 11.52
CA SER A 746 -4.58 36.10 10.98
C SER A 746 -4.90 35.80 9.50
N TYR A 747 -4.04 35.05 8.80
CA TYR A 747 -4.18 34.69 7.40
C TYR A 747 -4.59 33.22 7.16
N LEU A 748 -4.64 32.38 8.20
CA LEU A 748 -5.04 30.96 8.09
C LEU A 748 -6.58 30.77 8.08
N GLN A 749 -7.26 31.42 7.13
CA GLN A 749 -8.72 31.32 6.95
C GLN A 749 -9.14 30.18 6.00
N SER A 750 -10.44 29.89 5.95
CA SER A 750 -11.06 28.99 4.97
C SER A 750 -12.25 29.69 4.28
N ASP A 751 -12.15 29.80 2.95
CA ASP A 751 -13.11 30.47 2.05
C ASP A 751 -13.77 29.45 1.12
N ASN A 752 -14.25 28.33 1.68
CA ASN A 752 -14.78 27.21 0.90
C ASN A 752 -16.08 27.57 0.17
N TRP A 753 -16.23 27.07 -1.07
CA TRP A 753 -17.53 27.00 -1.71
C TRP A 753 -18.44 25.97 -1.03
N TYR A 754 -19.77 26.12 -1.17
CA TYR A 754 -20.73 25.22 -0.52
C TYR A 754 -20.59 23.76 -0.95
N ASP A 755 -20.03 23.51 -2.14
CA ASP A 755 -19.78 22.22 -2.78
C ASP A 755 -18.36 21.66 -2.54
N GLU A 756 -17.47 22.44 -1.92
CA GLU A 756 -16.13 22.02 -1.48
C GLU A 756 -16.14 21.43 -0.05
N GLY A 757 -17.33 21.27 0.54
CA GLY A 757 -17.53 20.70 1.86
C GLY A 757 -17.62 21.75 2.99
N TYR A 758 -18.45 21.44 4.00
CA TYR A 758 -18.57 22.27 5.19
C TYR A 758 -17.38 22.03 6.12
N SER A 759 -16.37 22.90 6.09
CA SER A 759 -15.53 23.08 7.27
C SER A 759 -16.30 23.94 8.27
N THR A 760 -16.57 23.42 9.46
CA THR A 760 -17.28 24.17 10.52
C THR A 760 -16.41 25.27 11.14
N ALA A 761 -15.12 25.32 10.78
CA ALA A 761 -14.12 26.21 11.36
C ALA A 761 -13.50 27.13 10.28
N HIS A 762 -14.15 28.27 10.02
CA HIS A 762 -13.61 29.35 9.16
C HIS A 762 -12.23 29.84 9.64
N ALA A 763 -11.99 29.81 10.96
CA ALA A 763 -10.67 30.00 11.56
C ALA A 763 -10.04 28.64 11.89
N TRP A 764 -8.74 28.49 11.67
CA TRP A 764 -8.02 27.24 11.92
C TRP A 764 -7.93 26.92 13.44
N PRO A 765 -8.27 25.69 13.90
CA PRO A 765 -8.24 25.31 15.31
C PRO A 765 -6.82 25.03 15.85
N VAL A 766 -5.99 26.08 15.89
CA VAL A 766 -4.54 26.05 16.21
C VAL A 766 -4.17 25.09 17.35
N ALA A 767 -4.69 25.33 18.55
CA ALA A 767 -4.28 24.59 19.74
C ALA A 767 -4.64 23.11 19.69
N GLN A 768 -5.68 22.74 18.95
CA GLN A 768 -6.07 21.36 18.76
C GLN A 768 -5.18 20.66 17.74
N SER A 769 -4.87 21.32 16.62
CA SER A 769 -4.00 20.78 15.58
C SER A 769 -2.59 20.53 16.10
N VAL A 770 -2.01 21.50 16.83
CA VAL A 770 -0.70 21.36 17.49
C VAL A 770 -0.71 20.21 18.49
N LEU A 771 -1.72 20.17 19.38
CA LEU A 771 -1.83 19.11 20.37
C LEU A 771 -2.00 17.72 19.71
N GLY A 772 -2.70 17.63 18.59
CA GLY A 772 -2.88 16.36 17.89
C GLY A 772 -1.56 15.74 17.40
N ILE A 773 -0.65 16.57 16.87
CA ILE A 773 0.70 16.15 16.44
C ILE A 773 1.54 15.76 17.66
N GLN A 774 1.54 16.61 18.69
CA GLN A 774 2.23 16.37 19.97
C GLN A 774 1.79 15.05 20.63
N SER A 775 0.49 14.85 20.78
CA SER A 775 -0.10 13.61 21.31
C SER A 775 0.28 12.40 20.46
N SER A 776 0.30 12.53 19.14
CA SER A 776 0.67 11.43 18.24
C SER A 776 2.15 11.03 18.40
N ALA A 777 3.06 12.02 18.45
CA ALA A 777 4.48 11.79 18.72
C ALA A 777 4.68 11.12 20.10
N MET A 778 3.95 11.59 21.11
CA MET A 778 4.00 10.99 22.44
C MET A 778 3.45 9.56 22.46
N THR A 779 2.51 9.21 21.57
CA THR A 779 2.03 7.82 21.41
C THR A 779 3.16 6.98 20.82
N GLY A 780 3.87 7.49 19.82
CA GLY A 780 5.04 6.83 19.23
C GLY A 780 6.14 6.49 20.24
N LEU A 781 6.40 7.38 21.21
CA LEU A 781 7.43 7.19 22.24
C LEU A 781 6.98 6.30 23.41
N MET A 782 5.74 6.46 23.89
CA MET A 782 5.31 5.89 25.17
C MET A 782 4.46 4.61 25.04
N ASN A 783 4.24 4.10 23.83
CA ASN A 783 3.41 2.90 23.63
C ASN A 783 4.10 1.61 24.13
N PRO A 784 3.32 0.54 24.38
CA PRO A 784 3.86 -0.71 24.88
C PRO A 784 4.92 -1.39 24.05
N GLN A 785 4.84 -1.29 22.73
CA GLN A 785 5.79 -1.92 21.84
C GLN A 785 7.16 -1.24 21.93
N ARG A 786 7.18 0.10 21.80
CA ARG A 786 8.41 0.91 21.82
C ARG A 786 9.17 0.78 23.14
N LEU A 787 8.48 0.98 24.27
CA LEU A 787 9.14 0.88 25.58
C LEU A 787 9.62 -0.55 25.88
N THR A 788 8.94 -1.56 25.34
CA THR A 788 9.42 -2.94 25.43
C THR A 788 10.67 -3.14 24.58
N TRP A 789 10.71 -2.66 23.32
CA TRP A 789 11.90 -2.76 22.46
C TRP A 789 13.14 -2.11 23.07
N ILE A 790 12.99 -0.96 23.72
CA ILE A 790 14.10 -0.29 24.43
C ILE A 790 14.67 -1.22 25.51
N MET A 791 13.82 -1.76 26.40
CA MET A 791 14.25 -2.72 27.43
C MET A 791 14.85 -4.00 26.84
N ASP A 792 14.30 -4.45 25.73
CA ASP A 792 14.77 -5.63 25.00
C ASP A 792 16.16 -5.40 24.38
N ASN A 793 16.43 -4.18 23.93
CA ASN A 793 17.75 -3.78 23.42
C ASN A 793 18.77 -3.72 24.56
N GLU A 794 18.39 -3.24 25.76
CA GLU A 794 19.25 -3.30 26.95
C GLU A 794 19.71 -4.75 27.26
N LEU A 795 18.84 -5.75 27.04
CA LEU A 795 19.21 -7.17 27.21
C LEU A 795 20.15 -7.70 26.11
N ARG A 796 20.15 -7.06 24.93
CA ARG A 796 21.01 -7.43 23.78
C ARG A 796 22.34 -6.68 23.79
N THR A 797 22.45 -5.61 24.59
CA THR A 797 23.67 -4.83 24.75
C THR A 797 24.46 -5.32 25.98
N PRO A 798 25.76 -5.62 25.84
CA PRO A 798 26.62 -5.94 26.98
C PRO A 798 26.58 -4.84 28.05
N ALA A 799 26.63 -5.22 29.33
CA ALA A 799 26.47 -4.28 30.45
C ALA A 799 27.59 -3.21 30.57
N ASP A 800 28.71 -3.38 29.86
CA ASP A 800 29.81 -2.42 29.75
C ASP A 800 29.71 -1.51 28.51
N GLN A 801 28.66 -1.67 27.70
CA GLN A 801 28.36 -0.84 26.54
C GLN A 801 27.15 0.04 26.83
N ASP A 802 27.12 1.19 26.16
CA ASP A 802 26.06 2.18 26.32
C ASP A 802 24.78 1.73 25.59
N ALA A 803 23.62 2.04 26.17
CA ALA A 803 22.31 1.76 25.63
C ALA A 803 21.33 2.86 26.05
N LEU A 804 20.43 3.24 25.15
CA LEU A 804 19.30 4.08 25.50
C LEU A 804 18.35 3.31 26.42
N THR A 805 17.87 3.96 27.48
CA THR A 805 17.00 3.36 28.50
C THR A 805 15.62 4.04 28.57
N VAL A 806 14.62 3.34 29.11
CA VAL A 806 13.28 3.93 29.33
C VAL A 806 13.29 5.15 30.26
N PRO A 807 14.07 5.18 31.37
CA PRO A 807 14.24 6.39 32.17
C PRO A 807 14.71 7.60 31.36
N GLU A 808 15.65 7.44 30.42
CA GLU A 808 16.11 8.55 29.55
C GLU A 808 14.97 9.11 28.69
N ILE A 809 14.06 8.27 28.18
CA ILE A 809 12.89 8.74 27.42
C ILE A 809 11.97 9.59 28.30
N PHE A 810 11.65 9.10 29.49
CA PHE A 810 10.78 9.84 30.41
C PHE A 810 11.44 11.13 30.91
N GLU A 811 12.75 11.11 31.14
CA GLU A 811 13.55 12.28 31.48
C GLU A 811 13.54 13.33 30.37
N ALA A 812 13.82 12.95 29.13
CA ALA A 812 13.81 13.86 27.97
C ALA A 812 12.43 14.52 27.79
N LEU A 813 11.34 13.73 27.86
CA LEU A 813 9.98 14.25 27.80
C LEU A 813 9.68 15.20 28.96
N ARG A 814 10.05 14.83 30.18
CA ARG A 814 9.84 15.68 31.37
C ARG A 814 10.61 16.99 31.24
N GLU A 815 11.87 16.95 30.84
CA GLU A 815 12.74 18.11 30.75
C GLU A 815 12.26 19.10 29.70
N SER A 816 11.85 18.61 28.52
CA SER A 816 11.25 19.45 27.48
C SER A 816 9.87 20.00 27.87
N ILE A 817 8.92 19.14 28.22
CA ILE A 817 7.51 19.52 28.39
C ILE A 817 7.28 20.36 29.65
N TRP A 818 8.07 20.09 30.70
CA TRP A 818 7.99 20.81 31.97
C TRP A 818 9.13 21.79 32.13
N ASP A 819 9.80 22.22 31.06
CA ASP A 819 10.68 23.37 31.16
C ASP A 819 9.85 24.61 31.51
N LEU A 820 10.13 25.17 32.68
CA LEU A 820 9.34 26.27 33.23
C LEU A 820 10.23 27.51 33.29
N PRO A 821 9.80 28.65 32.73
CA PRO A 821 10.54 29.90 32.82
C PRO A 821 10.78 30.35 34.27
N ASP A 822 11.65 31.35 34.46
CA ASP A 822 12.00 31.87 35.78
C ASP A 822 10.76 32.26 36.60
N ILE A 823 10.59 31.64 37.76
CA ILE A 823 9.44 31.84 38.67
C ILE A 823 9.25 33.30 39.09
N ASP A 824 10.33 34.10 39.11
CA ASP A 824 10.34 35.50 39.54
C ASP A 824 10.12 36.48 38.36
N GLY A 825 9.82 35.97 37.15
CA GLY A 825 9.49 36.77 35.97
C GLY A 825 8.20 37.60 36.09
N SER A 826 7.99 38.53 35.15
CA SER A 826 6.77 39.34 35.08
C SER A 826 5.75 38.72 34.14
N TYR A 827 4.68 38.15 34.72
CA TYR A 827 3.67 37.42 33.96
C TYR A 827 2.32 38.12 33.97
N THR A 828 1.62 38.05 32.84
CA THR A 828 0.25 38.56 32.69
C THR A 828 -0.62 37.52 32.00
N ASN A 829 -1.94 37.66 32.04
CA ASN A 829 -2.82 36.73 31.31
C ASN A 829 -2.60 36.74 29.77
N ARG A 830 -1.90 37.74 29.24
CA ARG A 830 -1.54 37.85 27.80
C ARG A 830 -0.09 37.48 27.52
N GLN A 831 0.72 37.31 28.56
CA GLN A 831 2.10 36.81 28.54
C GLN A 831 2.24 35.89 29.77
N PRO A 832 1.58 34.72 29.75
CA PRO A 832 1.52 33.84 30.90
C PRO A 832 2.85 33.13 31.14
N LEU A 833 3.07 32.63 32.35
CA LEU A 833 4.25 31.82 32.69
C LEU A 833 4.28 30.53 31.89
N VAL A 834 3.15 29.85 31.79
CA VAL A 834 2.95 28.69 30.91
C VAL A 834 1.96 29.11 29.84
N GLY A 835 2.36 29.11 28.56
CA GLY A 835 1.49 29.46 27.44
C GLY A 835 0.36 28.45 27.21
N GLN A 836 -0.54 28.75 26.28
CA GLN A 836 -1.72 27.90 26.04
C GLN A 836 -1.33 26.53 25.47
N LEU A 837 -0.39 26.49 24.52
CA LEU A 837 0.04 25.26 23.87
C LEU A 837 0.79 24.36 24.86
N GLU A 838 1.65 24.94 25.68
CA GLU A 838 2.46 24.25 26.70
C GLU A 838 1.56 23.67 27.80
N ARG A 839 0.53 24.40 28.25
CA ARG A 839 -0.44 23.86 29.23
C ARG A 839 -1.16 22.62 28.67
N ASN A 840 -1.56 22.66 27.40
CA ASN A 840 -2.22 21.52 26.75
C ASN A 840 -1.28 20.31 26.69
N LEU A 841 -0.04 20.51 26.24
CA LEU A 841 0.99 19.47 26.17
C LEU A 841 1.32 18.88 27.54
N GLN A 842 1.48 19.73 28.57
CA GLN A 842 1.71 19.30 29.95
C GLN A 842 0.57 18.45 30.49
N MET A 843 -0.69 18.83 30.22
CA MET A 843 -1.85 18.05 30.63
C MET A 843 -1.95 16.70 29.92
N GLU A 844 -1.61 16.66 28.64
CA GLU A 844 -1.56 15.43 27.87
C GLU A 844 -0.49 14.47 28.41
N HIS A 845 0.75 14.95 28.57
CA HIS A 845 1.84 14.17 29.16
C HIS A 845 1.47 13.66 30.55
N LEU A 846 0.91 14.52 31.40
CA LEU A 846 0.47 14.14 32.74
C LEU A 846 -0.59 13.04 32.70
N SER A 847 -1.59 13.14 31.83
CA SER A 847 -2.65 12.14 31.71
C SER A 847 -2.08 10.77 31.33
N ARG A 848 -1.17 10.74 30.37
CA ARG A 848 -0.48 9.51 29.95
C ARG A 848 0.36 8.89 31.07
N MET A 849 1.10 9.71 31.80
CA MET A 849 1.88 9.24 32.95
C MET A 849 1.00 8.69 34.07
N ILE A 850 -0.18 9.28 34.29
CA ILE A 850 -1.19 8.76 35.22
C ILE A 850 -1.71 7.40 34.74
N ASP A 851 -2.01 7.24 33.46
CA ASP A 851 -2.48 5.96 32.91
C ASP A 851 -1.44 4.85 33.11
N LEU A 852 -0.19 5.12 32.78
CA LEU A 852 0.94 4.21 32.98
C LEU A 852 1.12 3.86 34.48
N ALA A 853 1.01 4.85 35.37
CA ALA A 853 1.22 4.67 36.80
C ALA A 853 0.07 3.92 37.51
N THR A 854 -1.17 4.07 37.07
CA THR A 854 -2.37 3.53 37.73
C THR A 854 -2.75 2.11 37.27
N GLY A 855 -1.96 1.54 36.36
CA GLY A 855 -2.07 0.15 35.94
C GLY A 855 -2.99 -0.04 34.74
N MET A 856 -2.84 0.82 33.73
CA MET A 856 -3.25 0.54 32.36
C MET A 856 -2.91 -0.92 31.99
N ARG A 857 -3.78 -1.58 31.22
CA ARG A 857 -3.57 -2.96 30.78
C ARG A 857 -2.40 -2.96 29.81
N TRP A 858 -1.26 -3.36 30.33
CA TRP A 858 -0.02 -3.41 29.58
C TRP A 858 0.15 -4.81 28.96
N PRO A 859 0.34 -4.92 27.63
CA PRO A 859 0.67 -6.19 27.00
C PRO A 859 2.12 -6.57 27.33
N GLY A 860 2.33 -7.81 27.79
CA GLY A 860 3.67 -8.36 28.02
C GLY A 860 4.28 -8.09 29.40
N ALA A 861 5.55 -8.47 29.56
CA ALA A 861 6.22 -8.57 30.87
C ALA A 861 6.79 -7.24 31.41
N SER A 862 6.94 -6.21 30.57
CA SER A 862 7.56 -4.92 30.91
C SER A 862 6.66 -4.01 31.77
N GLY A 863 5.35 -4.26 31.80
CA GLY A 863 4.37 -3.31 32.35
C GLY A 863 4.57 -2.92 33.82
N ARG A 864 5.04 -3.83 34.68
CA ARG A 864 5.30 -3.52 36.10
C ARG A 864 6.47 -2.56 36.29
N THR A 865 7.51 -2.69 35.46
CA THR A 865 8.67 -1.80 35.47
C THR A 865 8.24 -0.42 34.98
N ILE A 866 7.52 -0.35 33.85
CA ILE A 866 6.97 0.90 33.31
C ILE A 866 6.08 1.61 34.33
N GLN A 867 5.17 0.87 34.99
CA GLN A 867 4.33 1.42 36.04
C GLN A 867 5.15 2.04 37.18
N SER A 868 6.24 1.40 37.59
CA SER A 868 7.09 1.89 38.68
C SER A 868 7.86 3.14 38.28
N LEU A 869 8.42 3.16 37.07
CA LEU A 869 9.09 4.34 36.51
C LEU A 869 8.11 5.51 36.34
N ALA A 870 6.91 5.27 35.80
CA ALA A 870 5.91 6.31 35.64
C ALA A 870 5.49 6.95 36.98
N ARG A 871 5.41 6.15 38.06
CA ARG A 871 5.15 6.67 39.40
C ARG A 871 6.28 7.56 39.92
N GLN A 872 7.53 7.19 39.67
CA GLN A 872 8.69 8.00 40.04
C GLN A 872 8.66 9.34 39.30
N GLU A 873 8.38 9.32 38.00
CA GLU A 873 8.28 10.53 37.19
C GLU A 873 7.17 11.48 37.64
N LEU A 874 5.98 10.94 37.97
CA LEU A 874 4.90 11.72 38.56
C LEU A 874 5.35 12.42 39.86
N GLN A 875 6.15 11.76 40.70
CA GLN A 875 6.69 12.37 41.91
C GLN A 875 7.66 13.51 41.59
N THR A 876 8.52 13.36 40.57
CA THR A 876 9.44 14.39 40.09
C THR A 876 8.69 15.61 39.55
N ILE A 877 7.68 15.39 38.69
CA ILE A 877 6.83 16.46 38.14
C ILE A 877 6.08 17.19 39.26
N ARG A 878 5.53 16.46 40.24
CA ARG A 878 4.86 17.05 41.40
C ARG A 878 5.80 17.95 42.21
N ALA A 879 7.03 17.51 42.45
CA ALA A 879 8.01 18.31 43.18
C ALA A 879 8.27 19.66 42.47
N LYS A 880 8.45 19.64 41.13
CA LYS A 880 8.62 20.85 40.32
C LYS A 880 7.38 21.74 40.35
N THR A 881 6.22 21.20 40.02
CA THR A 881 4.95 21.97 39.94
C THR A 881 4.51 22.51 41.30
N THR A 882 4.77 21.82 42.41
CA THR A 882 4.46 22.30 43.78
C THR A 882 5.21 23.59 44.13
N LEU A 883 6.44 23.75 43.64
CA LEU A 883 7.22 24.98 43.82
C LEU A 883 6.54 26.16 43.13
N TYR A 884 6.20 25.99 41.85
CA TYR A 884 5.59 27.05 41.03
C TYR A 884 4.13 27.35 41.43
N ALA A 885 3.35 26.35 41.84
CA ALA A 885 1.96 26.55 42.27
C ALA A 885 1.82 27.44 43.52
N LYS A 886 2.89 27.60 44.30
CA LYS A 886 2.98 28.45 45.50
C LYS A 886 3.53 29.85 45.20
N ALA A 887 4.01 30.10 43.98
CA ALA A 887 4.53 31.41 43.56
C ALA A 887 3.45 32.50 43.68
N LYS A 888 3.88 33.71 44.03
CA LYS A 888 3.04 34.91 44.00
C LYS A 888 3.49 35.75 42.81
N GLY A 889 2.53 36.31 42.05
CA GLY A 889 2.85 37.18 40.90
C GLY A 889 2.82 36.49 39.53
N ILE A 890 2.52 35.19 39.47
CA ILE A 890 2.23 34.48 38.22
C ILE A 890 0.79 34.74 37.76
N ASP A 891 0.53 34.59 36.45
CA ASP A 891 -0.79 34.82 35.87
C ASP A 891 -1.84 33.78 36.31
N ALA A 892 -3.13 34.10 36.11
CA ALA A 892 -4.23 33.27 36.59
C ALA A 892 -4.33 31.91 35.89
N TYR A 893 -3.97 31.83 34.60
CA TYR A 893 -4.03 30.58 33.84
C TYR A 893 -2.96 29.61 34.32
N SER A 894 -1.71 30.08 34.45
CA SER A 894 -0.60 29.26 34.94
C SER A 894 -0.82 28.80 36.37
N ALA A 895 -1.32 29.69 37.25
CA ALA A 895 -1.61 29.33 38.64
C ALA A 895 -2.68 28.23 38.76
N ALA A 896 -3.76 28.31 37.97
CA ALA A 896 -4.82 27.31 37.98
C ALA A 896 -4.32 25.95 37.44
N HIS A 897 -3.62 25.98 36.31
CA HIS A 897 -3.05 24.79 35.66
C HIS A 897 -2.08 24.02 36.56
N LEU A 898 -1.10 24.70 37.15
CA LEU A 898 -0.09 24.05 37.99
C LEU A 898 -0.69 23.47 39.28
N ARG A 899 -1.78 24.06 39.81
CA ARG A 899 -2.51 23.49 40.95
C ARG A 899 -3.31 22.25 40.53
N ASP A 900 -4.03 22.30 39.42
CA ASP A 900 -4.78 21.15 38.88
C ASP A 900 -3.83 19.97 38.59
N ALA A 901 -2.67 20.23 37.98
CA ALA A 901 -1.65 19.23 37.74
C ALA A 901 -1.18 18.55 39.05
N ASN A 902 -0.87 19.33 40.08
CA ASN A 902 -0.48 18.80 41.39
C ASN A 902 -1.58 17.92 42.03
N GLU A 903 -2.84 18.39 42.00
CA GLU A 903 -3.98 17.66 42.58
C GLU A 903 -4.24 16.33 41.85
N ARG A 904 -4.12 16.30 40.53
CA ARG A 904 -4.26 15.07 39.73
C ARG A 904 -3.16 14.06 40.04
N ILE A 905 -1.91 14.52 40.13
CA ILE A 905 -0.78 13.64 40.48
C ILE A 905 -1.00 13.01 41.86
N GLU A 906 -1.41 13.81 42.84
CA GLU A 906 -1.67 13.33 44.21
C GLU A 906 -2.72 12.23 44.22
N ARG A 907 -3.87 12.46 43.58
CA ARG A 907 -4.95 11.46 43.48
C ARG A 907 -4.51 10.19 42.75
N ALA A 908 -3.74 10.31 41.67
CA ALA A 908 -3.25 9.16 40.92
C ALA A 908 -2.27 8.29 41.73
N LEU A 909 -1.35 8.92 42.47
CA LEU A 909 -0.39 8.24 43.33
C LEU A 909 -1.09 7.49 44.48
N GLU A 910 -2.17 8.06 45.03
CA GLU A 910 -3.05 7.45 46.05
C GLU A 910 -3.90 6.29 45.49
N ALA A 911 -4.59 6.49 44.36
CA ALA A 911 -5.48 5.48 43.76
C ALA A 911 -4.75 4.18 43.42
N SER A 912 -3.52 4.30 42.92
CA SER A 912 -2.64 3.15 42.63
C SER A 912 -2.29 2.32 43.87
N TYR A 913 -2.32 2.93 45.07
CA TYR A 913 -2.07 2.24 46.34
C TYR A 913 -3.29 1.41 46.77
N MET A 914 -4.51 1.79 46.38
CA MET A 914 -5.76 1.09 46.73
C MET A 914 -6.11 -0.10 45.81
N ARG A 915 -5.49 -0.24 44.64
CA ARG A 915 -5.74 -1.35 43.69
C ARG A 915 -5.12 -2.69 44.11
N ARG A 916 -4.60 -2.77 45.34
CA ARG A 916 -4.16 -3.97 46.04
C ARG A 916 -5.05 -4.19 47.26
N ASP A 917 -6.30 -4.61 47.03
CA ASP A 917 -7.14 -5.34 47.99
C ASP A 917 -8.14 -6.20 47.21
#